data_AF-A0A0H3XM95-F1
#
_entry.id   AF-A0A0H3XM95-F1
#
_cell.length_a   1.000
_cell.length_b   1.000
_cell.length_c   1.000
_cell.angle_alpha   90.00
_cell.angle_beta   90.00
_cell.angle_gamma   90.00
#
_symmetry.space_group_name_H-M   'P 1'
#
loop_
_entity.id
_entity.type
_entity.pdbx_description
1 polymer ?
#
loop_
_entity_poly.entity_id
_entity_poly.type
_entity_poly.pdbx_seq_one_letter_code
_entity_poly.pdbx_strand_id
1 'polypeptide(L)'
;MKKLLSLLASFVITGAPVGTLAACSNKDNTKDQHKNSAGNSVWAWLPGIGGGKNVTSADVWNELKDPFTNIGGDKWSNDPNEWDGTTRIKMTVQLMQILSVSILANSNKLVDSGQSEKMPAVADYQDLQVILSQQWKLLVSNTNQQVENKKQSFKNDYQKKWEDEYHKWLDKNYPDITGASGSKKYEIEENNYKAAIMATGADNGTSATTMLTNVLLNNNMRSYQTSSNQILTNYLYNFYDFTVVQKKSADDWNKDNISARRDLAVAFQWNYTTNVWSFTYPDFDISATLKKIATDLETKSPEQYLQEHPMVDAPIFDGTTNDKLGSLMLNSNIYQAGQLSLFQKYSLERWFTNQKPLAISQVTYAFKDAANAFKDGITSDDFDKGVLANITTDLGKLAGSSPEDWETFYRNNNGTAASSKSLLTLNNGDDIFKSNVIKANIYGNVGNTKYDTLPADADAAIKTLSRNSSDTATHMSQVWKIGQVSDGSGLKDDSVIAFIDTDGLHIVHIDGGQYLDPTTTDDYNNYTNNWQFYSLSYAHNTFEAADHNKTDDVSVNSKMNTQFKNAKYLQYLVNQSNANTIAGSRTTFNVLDEVKKYAKLDSSTDGTTSNLWWFWIFDFFNNVEKNIVKIATPDDWYKRFLTFKTQSGSEADTTWFTNVINSAASNLTGSAIGTFISNVQTENTTIQGYAVGWPDLTFDVSAILANITTTNGKFWTIAEY
;
A
#
# COMPACT_ATOMS: atom_id res chain seq x y z
N MET A 1 50.11 -31.82 31.16
CA MET A 1 49.29 -32.11 32.36
C MET A 1 49.43 -31.09 33.51
N LYS A 2 50.51 -30.31 33.69
CA LYS A 2 50.56 -29.23 34.72
C LYS A 2 50.10 -27.83 34.27
N LYS A 3 49.77 -27.63 32.97
CA LYS A 3 49.16 -26.40 32.43
C LYS A 3 47.64 -26.50 32.23
N LEU A 4 47.02 -27.63 32.63
CA LEU A 4 45.58 -27.87 32.47
C LEU A 4 44.76 -27.49 33.72
N LEU A 5 45.39 -27.00 34.79
CA LEU A 5 44.75 -26.81 36.11
C LEU A 5 44.79 -25.38 36.66
N SER A 6 45.32 -24.38 35.93
CA SER A 6 45.30 -22.97 36.34
C SER A 6 44.38 -22.08 35.48
N LEU A 7 43.58 -22.68 34.59
CA LEU A 7 42.63 -21.98 33.71
C LEU A 7 41.17 -22.04 34.22
N LEU A 8 40.95 -22.64 35.39
CA LEU A 8 39.68 -22.60 36.10
C LEU A 8 39.90 -21.86 37.42
N ALA A 9 39.11 -20.80 37.61
CA ALA A 9 39.06 -19.89 38.77
C ALA A 9 40.18 -18.85 38.87
N SER A 10 39.92 -17.65 38.31
CA SER A 10 39.93 -16.35 39.01
C SER A 10 39.80 -15.21 37.99
N PHE A 11 38.59 -14.64 37.85
CA PHE A 11 38.22 -13.30 38.37
C PHE A 11 38.95 -12.13 37.66
N VAL A 12 38.27 -11.41 36.75
CA VAL A 12 37.50 -10.16 36.98
C VAL A 12 38.36 -8.90 36.83
N ILE A 13 38.07 -8.18 35.73
CA ILE A 13 37.96 -6.72 35.50
C ILE A 13 39.15 -5.81 35.84
N THR A 14 39.60 -5.06 34.82
CA THR A 14 39.70 -3.58 34.73
C THR A 14 41.00 -3.11 34.06
N GLY A 15 40.87 -2.12 33.17
CA GLY A 15 41.87 -1.06 33.02
C GLY A 15 42.97 -1.24 31.98
N ALA A 16 42.80 -0.53 30.87
CA ALA A 16 43.75 -0.07 29.84
C ALA A 16 45.15 0.37 30.34
N PRO A 17 46.07 0.83 29.46
CA PRO A 17 46.46 0.46 28.08
C PRO A 17 48.00 0.27 27.98
N VAL A 18 48.55 0.33 26.76
CA VAL A 18 49.95 0.54 26.35
C VAL A 18 50.68 -0.71 25.86
N GLY A 19 51.06 -0.64 24.57
CA GLY A 19 51.99 -1.56 23.96
C GLY A 19 51.97 -1.52 22.44
N THR A 20 52.13 -0.33 21.86
CA THR A 20 52.40 -0.10 20.43
C THR A 20 53.31 -1.17 19.84
N LEU A 21 52.82 -1.86 18.81
CA LEU A 21 53.65 -2.31 17.70
C LEU A 21 52.90 -1.97 16.41
N ALA A 22 53.33 -0.87 15.79
CA ALA A 22 53.18 -0.70 14.36
C ALA A 22 53.89 -1.88 13.68
N ALA A 23 53.13 -2.70 12.99
CA ALA A 23 53.66 -3.63 12.01
C ALA A 23 52.85 -3.44 10.74
N CYS A 24 53.51 -2.92 9.70
CA CYS A 24 53.15 -3.21 8.34
C CYS A 24 52.99 -4.73 8.21
N SER A 25 51.78 -5.24 7.97
CA SER A 25 51.59 -6.64 7.60
C SER A 25 50.66 -6.73 6.40
N ASN A 26 51.32 -6.91 5.25
CA ASN A 26 51.02 -7.86 4.19
C ASN A 26 49.55 -8.12 3.83
N LYS A 27 49.28 -7.87 2.54
CA LYS A 27 48.30 -8.56 1.67
C LYS A 27 47.83 -9.90 2.26
N ASP A 28 46.51 -10.03 2.43
CA ASP A 28 45.71 -11.26 2.65
C ASP A 28 44.92 -11.44 3.96
N ASN A 29 44.73 -10.44 4.83
CA ASN A 29 43.88 -10.57 6.03
C ASN A 29 42.70 -9.56 6.14
N THR A 30 42.01 -9.26 5.04
CA THR A 30 40.82 -8.37 5.03
C THR A 30 39.51 -9.03 5.51
N LYS A 31 39.51 -10.32 5.89
CA LYS A 31 38.26 -11.07 6.13
C LYS A 31 37.58 -10.86 7.50
N ASP A 32 38.30 -10.35 8.50
CA ASP A 32 37.80 -10.26 9.88
C ASP A 32 37.70 -8.83 10.45
N GLN A 33 38.08 -7.81 9.67
CA GLN A 33 38.11 -6.42 10.16
C GLN A 33 36.74 -5.70 10.14
N HIS A 34 35.69 -6.37 9.66
CA HIS A 34 34.39 -5.75 9.38
C HIS A 34 33.23 -6.29 10.25
N LYS A 35 33.52 -6.92 11.39
CA LYS A 35 32.52 -7.65 12.22
C LYS A 35 32.57 -7.24 13.68
N ASN A 36 31.41 -7.00 14.31
CA ASN A 36 31.30 -7.05 15.77
C ASN A 36 30.94 -8.48 16.25
N SER A 37 31.04 -8.72 17.56
CA SER A 37 30.79 -10.02 18.20
C SER A 37 29.35 -10.56 18.06
N ALA A 38 28.42 -9.78 17.50
CA ALA A 38 27.04 -10.18 17.22
C ALA A 38 26.80 -10.53 15.75
N GLY A 39 27.84 -10.52 14.91
CA GLY A 39 27.71 -10.79 13.46
C GLY A 39 27.04 -9.65 12.69
N ASN A 40 26.89 -8.46 13.28
CA ASN A 40 26.51 -7.27 12.52
C ASN A 40 27.73 -6.84 11.71
N SER A 41 27.70 -7.15 10.42
CA SER A 41 28.73 -6.80 9.46
C SER A 41 28.06 -6.37 8.18
N VAL A 42 27.62 -5.13 8.20
CA VAL A 42 27.20 -4.45 7.00
C VAL A 42 27.27 -2.97 7.42
N TRP A 43 27.94 -2.04 6.76
CA TRP A 43 27.62 -0.58 6.83
C TRP A 43 28.61 0.38 7.50
N ALA A 44 29.90 0.24 7.20
CA ALA A 44 30.67 1.46 6.91
C ALA A 44 30.31 2.08 5.53
N TRP A 45 29.38 1.47 4.78
CA TRP A 45 28.93 1.77 3.42
C TRP A 45 28.18 3.11 3.34
N LEU A 46 28.56 4.13 2.57
CA LEU A 46 29.51 4.26 1.47
C LEU A 46 30.07 5.69 1.50
N PRO A 47 31.38 5.92 1.73
CA PRO A 47 31.98 7.23 1.53
C PRO A 47 31.87 7.60 0.05
N GLY A 48 30.88 8.42 -0.29
CA GLY A 48 30.61 8.84 -1.66
C GLY A 48 29.27 9.53 -1.91
N ILE A 49 28.34 9.45 -0.95
CA ILE A 49 27.03 10.08 -1.10
C ILE A 49 27.10 11.63 -0.90
N GLY A 50 28.22 12.15 -0.39
CA GLY A 50 28.47 13.59 -0.23
C GLY A 50 29.89 14.01 -0.59
N GLY A 51 30.17 14.19 -1.88
CA GLY A 51 31.27 15.04 -2.38
C GLY A 51 32.69 14.44 -2.36
N GLY A 52 33.25 14.20 -3.54
CA GLY A 52 34.71 14.19 -3.76
C GLY A 52 35.29 12.97 -4.50
N LYS A 53 34.63 11.81 -4.48
CA LYS A 53 35.01 10.65 -5.30
C LYS A 53 33.78 9.94 -5.85
N ASN A 54 33.83 9.58 -7.14
CA ASN A 54 32.88 8.67 -7.75
C ASN A 54 33.05 7.31 -7.08
N VAL A 55 32.11 6.91 -6.23
CA VAL A 55 31.96 5.49 -5.86
C VAL A 55 31.67 4.77 -7.15
N THR A 56 32.60 3.91 -7.58
CA THR A 56 32.35 3.04 -8.69
C THR A 56 31.69 1.78 -8.16
N SER A 57 30.92 1.15 -8.99
CA SER A 57 30.30 -0.12 -8.67
C SER A 57 31.25 -1.28 -8.40
N ALA A 58 32.53 -1.12 -8.70
CA ALA A 58 33.55 -2.11 -8.35
C ALA A 58 33.84 -2.05 -6.85
N ASP A 59 33.71 -0.86 -6.27
CA ASP A 59 33.88 -0.62 -4.85
C ASP A 59 32.70 -1.21 -4.05
N VAL A 60 31.47 -1.08 -4.60
CA VAL A 60 30.25 -1.73 -4.07
C VAL A 60 30.31 -3.25 -4.24
N TRP A 61 30.80 -3.75 -5.37
CA TRP A 61 30.85 -5.17 -5.69
C TRP A 61 31.99 -5.94 -5.01
N ASN A 62 33.17 -5.36 -4.82
CA ASN A 62 34.28 -6.07 -4.17
C ASN A 62 33.97 -6.43 -2.72
N GLU A 63 33.05 -5.70 -2.08
CA GLU A 63 32.55 -5.99 -0.75
C GLU A 63 31.21 -6.76 -0.76
N LEU A 64 30.38 -6.65 -1.81
CA LEU A 64 29.17 -7.47 -2.01
C LEU A 64 29.44 -8.86 -2.61
N LYS A 65 30.64 -9.11 -3.10
CA LYS A 65 31.01 -10.40 -3.72
C LYS A 65 31.21 -11.50 -2.67
N ASP A 66 31.51 -11.14 -1.42
CA ASP A 66 31.77 -12.08 -0.31
C ASP A 66 31.03 -11.71 1.00
N PRO A 67 29.68 -11.58 1.02
CA PRO A 67 28.91 -11.44 2.25
C PRO A 67 29.00 -12.75 3.05
N PHE A 68 30.08 -12.90 3.81
CA PHE A 68 30.25 -13.98 4.76
C PHE A 68 29.33 -13.73 5.94
N THR A 69 28.27 -14.51 6.03
CA THR A 69 27.33 -14.47 7.14
C THR A 69 27.46 -15.73 7.99
N ASN A 70 27.27 -15.60 9.30
CA ASN A 70 27.38 -16.72 10.22
C ASN A 70 26.16 -17.62 10.08
N ILE A 71 26.35 -18.84 9.58
CA ILE A 71 25.29 -19.85 9.38
C ILE A 71 25.14 -20.79 10.58
N GLY A 72 25.74 -20.45 11.72
CA GLY A 72 25.74 -21.21 12.97
C GLY A 72 27.04 -21.99 13.22
N GLY A 73 27.45 -22.08 14.49
CA GLY A 73 28.62 -22.86 14.91
C GLY A 73 29.95 -22.35 14.34
N ASP A 74 30.14 -21.02 14.30
CA ASP A 74 31.31 -20.32 13.76
C ASP A 74 31.59 -20.59 12.26
N LYS A 75 30.60 -21.12 11.53
CA LYS A 75 30.67 -21.29 10.07
C LYS A 75 30.19 -20.04 9.37
N TRP A 76 30.94 -19.63 8.36
CA TRP A 76 30.65 -18.43 7.60
C TRP A 76 30.53 -18.79 6.12
N SER A 77 29.47 -18.34 5.45
CA SER A 77 29.22 -18.61 4.03
C SER A 77 28.91 -17.35 3.24
N ASN A 78 29.42 -17.30 2.01
CA ASN A 78 29.09 -16.30 1.00
C ASN A 78 28.03 -16.79 -0.01
N ASP A 79 27.52 -18.02 0.14
CA ASP A 79 26.42 -18.55 -0.67
C ASP A 79 25.07 -18.15 -0.05
N PRO A 80 24.25 -17.32 -0.73
CA PRO A 80 22.92 -16.96 -0.25
C PRO A 80 22.01 -18.15 0.04
N ASN A 81 22.25 -19.31 -0.58
CA ASN A 81 21.49 -20.53 -0.35
C ASN A 81 21.82 -21.21 0.98
N GLU A 82 22.96 -20.90 1.59
CA GLU A 82 23.39 -21.44 2.88
C GLU A 82 23.01 -20.52 4.06
N TRP A 83 22.58 -19.28 3.80
CA TRP A 83 22.19 -18.33 4.84
C TRP A 83 20.88 -18.74 5.52
N ASP A 84 20.78 -18.47 6.83
CA ASP A 84 19.51 -18.59 7.55
C ASP A 84 18.51 -17.51 7.08
N GLY A 85 17.21 -17.71 7.36
CA GLY A 85 16.15 -16.80 6.92
C GLY A 85 16.32 -15.37 7.45
N THR A 86 16.72 -15.23 8.71
CA THR A 86 16.94 -13.93 9.37
C THR A 86 18.03 -13.11 8.67
N THR A 87 19.10 -13.78 8.27
CA THR A 87 20.25 -13.18 7.59
C THR A 87 19.89 -12.75 6.18
N ARG A 88 19.19 -13.59 5.42
CA ARG A 88 18.67 -13.22 4.09
C ARG A 88 17.82 -11.96 4.18
N ILE A 89 16.89 -11.92 5.13
CA ILE A 89 16.00 -10.76 5.35
C ILE A 89 16.79 -9.49 5.66
N LYS A 90 17.76 -9.56 6.58
CA LYS A 90 18.64 -8.42 6.90
C LYS A 90 19.38 -7.91 5.66
N MET A 91 19.96 -8.80 4.86
CA MET A 91 20.66 -8.42 3.64
C MET A 91 19.73 -7.76 2.62
N THR A 92 18.55 -8.34 2.40
CA THR A 92 17.56 -7.79 1.47
C THR A 92 17.09 -6.39 1.88
N VAL A 93 16.83 -6.15 3.18
CA VAL A 93 16.51 -4.81 3.72
C VAL A 93 17.56 -3.80 3.33
N GLN A 94 18.82 -4.14 3.50
CA GLN A 94 19.85 -3.14 3.36
C GLN A 94 20.27 -2.88 1.90
N LEU A 95 20.24 -3.91 1.04
CA LEU A 95 20.37 -3.73 -0.41
C LEU A 95 19.33 -2.75 -0.96
N MET A 96 18.17 -2.71 -0.32
CA MET A 96 17.04 -1.92 -0.77
C MET A 96 17.00 -0.54 -0.15
N GLN A 97 17.59 -0.37 1.04
CA GLN A 97 18.01 0.93 1.55
C GLN A 97 19.04 1.57 0.62
N ILE A 98 20.06 0.83 0.14
CA ILE A 98 20.98 1.33 -0.91
C ILE A 98 20.19 1.75 -2.14
N LEU A 99 19.36 0.86 -2.67
CA LEU A 99 18.65 1.14 -3.92
C LEU A 99 17.78 2.39 -3.79
N SER A 100 17.11 2.57 -2.64
CA SER A 100 16.32 3.76 -2.34
C SER A 100 17.16 5.04 -2.38
N VAL A 101 18.33 5.04 -1.74
CA VAL A 101 19.27 6.17 -1.80
C VAL A 101 19.73 6.42 -3.24
N SER A 102 20.07 5.36 -3.98
CA SER A 102 20.55 5.46 -5.36
C SER A 102 19.49 5.98 -6.34
N ILE A 103 18.22 5.62 -6.15
CA ILE A 103 17.09 6.16 -6.94
C ILE A 103 16.99 7.67 -6.74
N LEU A 104 17.06 8.16 -5.50
CA LEU A 104 16.98 9.59 -5.20
C LEU A 104 18.21 10.33 -5.72
N ALA A 105 19.41 9.82 -5.44
CA ALA A 105 20.68 10.45 -5.84
C ALA A 105 20.88 10.48 -7.37
N ASN A 106 20.37 9.48 -8.09
CA ASN A 106 20.52 9.33 -9.53
C ASN A 106 19.18 9.42 -10.25
N SER A 107 18.25 10.24 -9.75
CA SER A 107 16.91 10.45 -10.33
C SER A 107 16.94 10.82 -11.82
N ASN A 108 18.01 11.47 -12.29
CA ASN A 108 18.24 11.80 -13.69
C ASN A 108 18.51 10.60 -14.61
N LYS A 109 18.74 9.41 -14.04
CA LYS A 109 18.87 8.13 -14.76
C LYS A 109 17.56 7.38 -14.89
N LEU A 110 16.46 7.94 -14.39
CA LEU A 110 15.12 7.39 -14.57
C LEU A 110 14.71 7.33 -16.04
N VAL A 111 15.25 8.24 -16.88
CA VAL A 111 15.07 8.27 -18.33
C VAL A 111 16.45 8.27 -18.98
N ASP A 112 16.63 7.47 -20.03
CA ASP A 112 17.93 7.37 -20.69
C ASP A 112 18.23 8.66 -21.46
N SER A 113 19.22 9.41 -21.01
CA SER A 113 19.61 10.72 -21.58
C SER A 113 20.01 10.68 -23.05
N GLY A 114 20.26 9.49 -23.61
CA GLY A 114 20.69 9.28 -25.00
C GLY A 114 19.58 8.87 -25.97
N GLN A 115 18.37 8.56 -25.49
CA GLN A 115 17.23 8.19 -26.31
C GLN A 115 16.25 9.37 -26.34
N SER A 116 15.64 9.66 -27.49
CA SER A 116 14.50 10.58 -27.62
C SER A 116 13.23 10.09 -26.90
N GLU A 117 13.35 9.09 -26.05
CA GLU A 117 12.28 8.46 -25.29
C GLU A 117 11.94 9.36 -24.11
N LYS A 118 10.84 10.11 -24.27
CA LYS A 118 10.20 10.82 -23.18
C LYS A 118 9.78 9.81 -22.10
N MET A 119 9.65 10.27 -20.85
CA MET A 119 8.93 9.50 -19.81
C MET A 119 7.64 8.93 -20.40
N PRO A 120 7.20 7.74 -19.96
CA PRO A 120 5.99 7.11 -20.47
C PRO A 120 4.85 8.13 -20.54
N ALA A 121 3.99 7.98 -21.54
CA ALA A 121 2.80 8.81 -21.68
C ALA A 121 1.78 8.61 -20.54
N VAL A 122 2.10 7.80 -19.53
CA VAL A 122 1.33 7.66 -18.30
C VAL A 122 1.54 8.87 -17.40
N ALA A 123 0.44 9.56 -17.12
CA ALA A 123 0.42 10.86 -16.47
C ALA A 123 1.11 10.94 -15.11
N ASP A 124 1.08 9.84 -14.35
CA ASP A 124 1.56 9.77 -12.97
C ASP A 124 3.07 9.98 -12.87
N TYR A 125 3.81 9.69 -13.94
CA TYR A 125 5.27 9.59 -13.89
C TYR A 125 6.00 10.68 -14.66
N GLN A 126 5.32 11.56 -15.40
CA GLN A 126 5.98 12.57 -16.24
C GLN A 126 6.92 13.51 -15.47
N ASP A 127 6.64 13.79 -14.19
CA ASP A 127 7.49 14.64 -13.33
C ASP A 127 8.23 13.86 -12.25
N LEU A 128 8.17 12.52 -12.25
CA LEU A 128 8.76 11.71 -11.18
C LEU A 128 10.25 12.01 -11.03
N GLN A 129 10.99 12.18 -12.14
CA GLN A 129 12.41 12.59 -12.09
C GLN A 129 12.62 13.89 -11.29
N VAL A 130 11.81 14.92 -11.55
CA VAL A 130 11.92 16.23 -10.89
C VAL A 130 11.59 16.10 -9.40
N ILE A 131 10.51 15.39 -9.07
CA ILE A 131 10.07 15.15 -7.70
C ILE A 131 11.17 14.41 -6.91
N LEU A 132 11.72 13.32 -7.46
CA LEU A 132 12.79 12.54 -6.81
C LEU A 132 14.06 13.40 -6.63
N SER A 133 14.40 14.24 -7.60
CA SER A 133 15.55 15.16 -7.49
C SER A 133 15.37 16.19 -6.36
N GLN A 134 14.15 16.65 -6.13
CA GLN A 134 13.84 17.54 -5.01
C GLN A 134 13.92 16.81 -3.67
N GLN A 135 13.39 15.58 -3.60
CA GLN A 135 13.51 14.75 -2.39
C GLN A 135 14.97 14.46 -2.03
N TRP A 136 15.84 14.23 -3.01
CA TRP A 136 17.27 14.07 -2.76
C TRP A 136 17.88 15.29 -2.06
N LYS A 137 17.57 16.50 -2.54
CA LYS A 137 18.03 17.75 -1.90
C LYS A 137 17.53 17.88 -0.47
N LEU A 138 16.26 17.52 -0.22
CA LEU A 138 15.67 17.51 1.11
C LEU A 138 16.33 16.48 2.02
N LEU A 139 16.62 15.27 1.53
CA LEU A 139 17.31 14.22 2.27
C LEU A 139 18.70 14.68 2.73
N VAL A 140 19.46 15.29 1.84
CA VAL A 140 20.78 15.86 2.14
C VAL A 140 20.68 16.96 3.20
N SER A 141 19.71 17.88 3.04
CA SER A 141 19.47 18.95 4.00
C SER A 141 19.11 18.41 5.39
N ASN A 142 18.15 17.49 5.47
CA ASN A 142 17.73 16.87 6.73
C ASN A 142 18.88 16.11 7.40
N THR A 143 19.68 15.38 6.62
CA THR A 143 20.84 14.63 7.13
C THR A 143 21.86 15.58 7.76
N ASN A 144 22.21 16.67 7.06
CA ASN A 144 23.15 17.66 7.60
C ASN A 144 22.61 18.32 8.87
N GLN A 145 21.31 18.59 8.93
CA GLN A 145 20.68 19.14 10.13
C GLN A 145 20.74 18.14 11.30
N GLN A 146 20.51 16.84 11.07
CA GLN A 146 20.63 15.83 12.13
C GLN A 146 22.05 15.70 12.65
N VAL A 147 23.06 15.75 11.76
CA VAL A 147 24.47 15.79 12.17
C VAL A 147 24.76 17.00 13.05
N GLU A 148 24.29 18.19 12.68
CA GLU A 148 24.52 19.39 13.50
C GLU A 148 23.78 19.34 14.83
N ASN A 149 22.54 18.82 14.86
CA ASN A 149 21.80 18.58 16.10
C ASN A 149 22.57 17.64 17.03
N LYS A 150 23.14 16.56 16.48
CA LYS A 150 23.99 15.63 17.24
C LYS A 150 25.24 16.32 17.77
N LYS A 151 25.95 17.07 16.93
CA LYS A 151 27.10 17.88 17.38
C LYS A 151 26.70 18.85 18.48
N GLN A 152 25.54 19.50 18.37
CA GLN A 152 25.03 20.41 19.38
C GLN A 152 24.70 19.71 20.70
N SER A 153 24.16 18.49 20.68
CA SER A 153 23.95 17.73 21.93
C SER A 153 25.29 17.45 22.61
N PHE A 154 26.31 17.02 21.87
CA PHE A 154 27.66 16.85 22.44
C PHE A 154 28.26 18.18 22.93
N LYS A 155 28.09 19.29 22.21
CA LYS A 155 28.53 20.63 22.64
C LYS A 155 27.90 21.01 23.98
N ASN A 156 26.62 20.69 24.17
CA ASN A 156 25.90 20.96 25.41
C ASN A 156 26.35 20.05 26.55
N ASP A 157 26.47 18.74 26.29
CA ASP A 157 26.72 17.72 27.30
C ASP A 157 28.19 17.68 27.76
N TYR A 158 29.12 17.93 26.85
CA TYR A 158 30.56 17.75 27.08
C TYR A 158 31.39 19.03 26.95
N GLN A 159 30.77 20.16 26.60
CA GLN A 159 31.39 21.48 26.52
C GLN A 159 32.73 21.43 25.75
N LYS A 160 33.86 21.86 26.34
CA LYS A 160 35.17 21.89 25.66
C LYS A 160 35.68 20.53 25.16
N LYS A 161 35.12 19.41 25.64
CA LYS A 161 35.49 18.05 25.22
C LYS A 161 34.55 17.46 24.18
N TRP A 162 33.57 18.24 23.70
CA TRP A 162 32.53 17.75 22.80
C TRP A 162 33.06 17.08 21.54
N GLU A 163 34.11 17.65 20.94
CA GLU A 163 34.67 17.16 19.68
C GLU A 163 35.34 15.80 19.88
N ASP A 164 36.10 15.62 20.96
CA ASP A 164 36.72 14.34 21.33
C ASP A 164 35.66 13.27 21.64
N GLU A 165 34.62 13.62 22.40
CA GLU A 165 33.54 12.68 22.74
C GLU A 165 32.66 12.35 21.53
N TYR A 166 32.44 13.30 20.63
CA TYR A 166 31.76 13.08 19.36
C TYR A 166 32.56 12.15 18.45
N HIS A 167 33.88 12.35 18.33
CA HIS A 167 34.75 11.44 17.56
C HIS A 167 34.83 10.05 18.18
N LYS A 168 34.90 9.92 19.52
CA LYS A 168 34.81 8.60 20.18
C LYS A 168 33.48 7.91 19.91
N TRP A 169 32.39 8.67 19.89
CA TRP A 169 31.08 8.14 19.56
C TRP A 169 31.01 7.71 18.10
N LEU A 170 31.56 8.50 17.17
CA LEU A 170 31.67 8.14 15.75
C LEU A 170 32.52 6.87 15.55
N ASP A 171 33.72 6.79 16.11
CA ASP A 171 34.59 5.61 16.03
C ASP A 171 33.91 4.35 16.60
N LYS A 172 33.12 4.51 17.67
CA LYS A 172 32.39 3.40 18.28
C LYS A 172 31.21 2.90 17.43
N ASN A 173 30.47 3.81 16.77
CA ASN A 173 29.19 3.49 16.15
C ASN A 173 29.24 3.47 14.61
N TYR A 174 30.19 4.19 14.00
CA TYR A 174 30.35 4.40 12.56
C TYR A 174 31.84 4.37 12.14
N PRO A 175 32.60 3.33 12.53
CA PRO A 175 34.06 3.30 12.39
C PRO A 175 34.53 3.42 10.94
N ASP A 176 35.70 4.04 10.75
CA ASP A 176 36.46 3.93 9.51
C ASP A 176 37.09 2.54 9.36
N ILE A 177 36.76 1.87 8.27
CA ILE A 177 37.30 0.54 7.93
C ILE A 177 38.42 0.59 6.89
N THR A 178 38.77 1.78 6.38
CA THR A 178 39.77 1.99 5.34
C THR A 178 41.19 2.16 5.88
N GLY A 179 41.33 2.29 7.21
CA GLY A 179 42.61 2.49 7.88
C GLY A 179 43.16 3.92 7.76
N ALA A 180 42.31 4.92 7.52
CA ALA A 180 42.73 6.31 7.52
C ALA A 180 43.07 6.80 8.93
N SER A 181 43.75 7.94 9.02
CA SER A 181 44.15 8.54 10.30
C SER A 181 43.88 10.04 10.33
N GLY A 182 43.84 10.59 11.55
CA GLY A 182 43.65 12.02 11.79
C GLY A 182 42.34 12.56 11.20
N SER A 183 42.38 13.75 10.61
CA SER A 183 41.20 14.42 10.04
C SER A 183 40.49 13.59 8.96
N LYS A 184 41.24 12.76 8.20
CA LYS A 184 40.63 11.95 7.15
C LYS A 184 39.79 10.81 7.71
N LYS A 185 40.22 10.22 8.84
CA LYS A 185 39.44 9.23 9.58
C LYS A 185 38.09 9.83 9.99
N TYR A 186 38.11 10.98 10.66
CA TYR A 186 36.89 11.64 11.15
C TYR A 186 35.94 12.05 10.02
N GLU A 187 36.48 12.50 8.88
CA GLU A 187 35.67 12.78 7.69
C GLU A 187 34.92 11.53 7.19
N ILE A 188 35.59 10.37 7.16
CA ILE A 188 35.01 9.10 6.75
C ILE A 188 33.93 8.66 7.76
N GLU A 189 34.21 8.71 9.06
CA GLU A 189 33.26 8.30 10.09
C GLU A 189 32.00 9.18 10.12
N GLU A 190 32.15 10.50 9.97
CA GLU A 190 31.00 11.39 9.84
C GLU A 190 30.20 11.12 8.56
N ASN A 191 30.87 10.79 7.45
CA ASN A 191 30.18 10.38 6.22
C ASN A 191 29.46 9.04 6.39
N ASN A 192 30.00 8.10 7.16
CA ASN A 192 29.33 6.84 7.51
C ASN A 192 28.07 7.11 8.36
N TYR A 193 28.16 8.05 9.31
CA TYR A 193 26.99 8.50 10.06
C TYR A 193 25.92 9.14 9.17
N LYS A 194 26.31 10.02 8.24
CA LYS A 194 25.39 10.60 7.24
C LYS A 194 24.73 9.52 6.38
N ALA A 195 25.50 8.54 5.91
CA ALA A 195 24.99 7.43 5.13
C ALA A 195 23.99 6.60 5.94
N ALA A 196 24.26 6.35 7.23
CA ALA A 196 23.33 5.65 8.13
C ALA A 196 22.02 6.44 8.32
N ILE A 197 22.08 7.76 8.52
CA ILE A 197 20.86 8.60 8.56
C ILE A 197 20.07 8.46 7.26
N MET A 198 20.74 8.61 6.10
CA MET A 198 20.08 8.54 4.80
C MET A 198 19.50 7.16 4.48
N ALA A 199 20.16 6.08 4.86
CA ALA A 199 19.74 4.72 4.53
C ALA A 199 18.70 4.17 5.52
N THR A 200 18.89 4.40 6.82
CA THR A 200 18.11 3.73 7.88
C THR A 200 17.30 4.68 8.75
N GLY A 201 17.51 6.00 8.63
CA GLY A 201 16.87 6.98 9.52
C GLY A 201 17.50 7.00 10.92
N ALA A 202 18.79 6.66 11.05
CA ALA A 202 19.51 6.69 12.31
C ALA A 202 19.30 8.00 13.09
N ASP A 203 19.26 7.91 14.42
CA ASP A 203 19.03 9.04 15.34
C ASP A 203 17.76 9.86 15.02
N ASN A 204 16.66 9.18 14.66
CA ASN A 204 15.38 9.80 14.28
C ASN A 204 15.45 10.67 13.01
N GLY A 205 16.46 10.43 12.16
CA GLY A 205 16.54 11.04 10.84
C GLY A 205 15.51 10.46 9.86
N THR A 206 15.29 11.16 8.75
CA THR A 206 14.43 10.66 7.66
C THR A 206 15.27 9.85 6.67
N SER A 207 14.89 8.60 6.41
CA SER A 207 15.56 7.74 5.42
C SER A 207 15.09 8.00 3.99
N ALA A 208 15.91 7.63 3.01
CA ALA A 208 15.59 7.61 1.59
C ALA A 208 14.40 6.70 1.28
N THR A 209 14.33 5.53 1.93
CA THR A 209 13.20 4.62 1.77
C THR A 209 11.91 5.30 2.23
N THR A 210 11.89 5.95 3.39
CA THR A 210 10.74 6.72 3.86
C THR A 210 10.36 7.86 2.91
N MET A 211 11.33 8.61 2.37
CA MET A 211 11.04 9.67 1.39
C MET A 211 10.46 9.13 0.08
N LEU A 212 11.05 8.06 -0.46
CA LEU A 212 10.59 7.42 -1.68
C LEU A 212 9.18 6.84 -1.50
N THR A 213 8.91 6.21 -0.35
CA THR A 213 7.58 5.76 0.07
C THR A 213 6.57 6.89 0.04
N ASN A 214 6.92 8.02 0.65
CA ASN A 214 6.02 9.16 0.75
C ASN A 214 5.73 9.76 -0.63
N VAL A 215 6.72 9.83 -1.52
CA VAL A 215 6.49 10.25 -2.91
C VAL A 215 5.54 9.30 -3.61
N LEU A 216 5.76 7.99 -3.51
CA LEU A 216 5.02 7.03 -4.29
C LEU A 216 3.60 6.76 -3.75
N LEU A 217 3.40 6.79 -2.42
CA LEU A 217 2.10 6.52 -1.79
C LEU A 217 1.23 7.76 -1.54
N ASN A 218 1.79 8.98 -1.54
CA ASN A 218 0.99 10.21 -1.37
C ASN A 218 0.73 10.96 -2.70
N ASN A 219 1.30 10.49 -3.81
CA ASN A 219 1.09 11.08 -5.13
C ASN A 219 -0.16 10.45 -5.77
N ASN A 220 -1.27 11.19 -5.74
CA ASN A 220 -2.52 10.81 -6.40
C ASN A 220 -2.40 10.96 -7.93
N MET A 221 -3.43 10.53 -8.67
CA MET A 221 -3.45 10.76 -10.11
C MET A 221 -3.56 12.26 -10.42
N ARG A 222 -2.77 12.78 -11.36
CA ARG A 222 -2.81 14.20 -11.76
C ARG A 222 -4.07 14.51 -12.54
N SER A 223 -4.68 15.68 -12.31
CA SER A 223 -5.77 16.14 -13.17
C SER A 223 -5.24 16.63 -14.53
N TYR A 224 -6.09 16.58 -15.56
CA TYR A 224 -5.74 17.13 -16.87
C TYR A 224 -6.06 18.63 -16.93
N GLN A 225 -5.34 19.35 -17.79
CA GLN A 225 -5.66 20.75 -18.06
C GLN A 225 -6.96 20.81 -18.88
N THR A 226 -7.88 21.69 -18.48
CA THR A 226 -9.16 21.85 -19.14
C THR A 226 -9.32 23.23 -19.75
N SER A 227 -10.02 23.29 -20.88
CA SER A 227 -10.60 24.53 -21.39
C SER A 227 -11.95 24.72 -20.71
N SER A 228 -12.05 25.77 -19.89
CA SER A 228 -13.26 26.06 -19.10
C SER A 228 -14.50 26.30 -19.97
N ASN A 229 -15.67 25.99 -19.41
CA ASN A 229 -16.96 26.30 -20.03
C ASN A 229 -17.11 27.74 -20.53
N GLN A 230 -16.52 28.73 -19.85
CA GLN A 230 -16.57 30.12 -20.31
C GLN A 230 -15.81 30.33 -21.64
N ILE A 231 -14.61 29.75 -21.75
CA ILE A 231 -13.80 29.81 -22.97
C ILE A 231 -14.52 29.05 -24.10
N LEU A 232 -15.06 27.88 -23.80
CA LEU A 232 -15.79 27.04 -24.75
C LEU A 232 -17.08 27.71 -25.24
N THR A 233 -17.79 28.41 -24.36
CA THR A 233 -18.95 29.24 -24.73
C THR A 233 -18.52 30.28 -25.76
N ASN A 234 -17.45 31.04 -25.49
CA ASN A 234 -16.96 32.02 -26.45
C ASN A 234 -16.55 31.38 -27.79
N TYR A 235 -15.97 30.17 -27.77
CA TYR A 235 -15.69 29.41 -28.99
C TYR A 235 -16.95 29.03 -29.75
N LEU A 236 -18.03 28.62 -29.07
CA LEU A 236 -19.31 28.30 -29.72
C LEU A 236 -19.92 29.53 -30.40
N TYR A 237 -19.95 30.69 -29.74
CA TYR A 237 -20.48 31.92 -30.36
C TYR A 237 -19.63 32.37 -31.55
N ASN A 238 -18.29 32.34 -31.41
CA ASN A 238 -17.40 32.65 -32.53
C ASN A 238 -17.55 31.64 -33.69
N PHE A 239 -17.84 30.37 -33.38
CA PHE A 239 -18.10 29.34 -34.38
C PHE A 239 -19.42 29.59 -35.09
N TYR A 240 -20.49 29.91 -34.35
CA TYR A 240 -21.79 30.30 -34.88
C TYR A 240 -21.70 31.50 -35.83
N ASP A 241 -21.00 32.57 -35.42
CA ASP A 241 -20.80 33.75 -36.26
C ASP A 241 -20.05 33.40 -37.56
N PHE A 242 -19.09 32.48 -37.49
CA PHE A 242 -18.32 32.05 -38.66
C PHE A 242 -19.13 31.17 -39.62
N THR A 243 -19.86 30.19 -39.10
CA THR A 243 -20.56 29.18 -39.93
C THR A 243 -21.96 29.62 -40.34
N VAL A 244 -22.73 30.27 -39.46
CA VAL A 244 -24.13 30.63 -39.70
C VAL A 244 -24.24 32.06 -40.21
N VAL A 245 -23.62 33.04 -39.52
CA VAL A 245 -23.73 34.46 -39.90
C VAL A 245 -22.89 34.77 -41.14
N GLN A 246 -21.62 34.35 -41.14
CA GLN A 246 -20.70 34.56 -42.26
C GLN A 246 -20.79 33.48 -43.35
N LYS A 247 -21.54 32.38 -43.12
CA LYS A 247 -21.77 31.29 -44.07
C LYS A 247 -20.49 30.63 -44.61
N LYS A 248 -19.47 30.48 -43.75
CA LYS A 248 -18.21 29.80 -44.09
C LYS A 248 -18.24 28.33 -43.70
N SER A 249 -17.39 27.52 -44.34
CA SER A 249 -17.30 26.09 -44.05
C SER A 249 -16.76 25.83 -42.64
N ALA A 250 -17.39 24.91 -41.89
CA ALA A 250 -16.87 24.46 -40.59
C ALA A 250 -15.42 23.90 -40.66
N ASP A 251 -15.02 23.36 -41.82
CA ASP A 251 -13.65 22.85 -42.02
C ASP A 251 -12.59 23.97 -41.96
N ASP A 252 -12.97 25.21 -42.24
CA ASP A 252 -12.04 26.35 -42.30
C ASP A 252 -11.92 27.12 -40.98
N TRP A 253 -12.83 26.89 -40.02
CA TRP A 253 -12.86 27.65 -38.77
C TRP A 253 -11.62 27.38 -37.90
N ASN A 254 -10.84 28.39 -37.51
CA ASN A 254 -9.67 28.21 -36.64
C ASN A 254 -8.66 27.15 -37.12
N LYS A 255 -8.49 26.96 -38.44
CA LYS A 255 -7.57 25.95 -39.00
C LYS A 255 -6.13 26.08 -38.48
N ASP A 256 -5.67 27.31 -38.25
CA ASP A 256 -4.33 27.60 -37.70
C ASP A 256 -4.27 27.51 -36.16
N ASN A 257 -5.42 27.43 -35.48
CA ASN A 257 -5.53 27.26 -34.03
C ASN A 257 -6.26 25.93 -33.72
N ILE A 258 -5.52 24.84 -33.88
CA ILE A 258 -6.05 23.48 -33.66
C ILE A 258 -6.60 23.27 -32.24
N SER A 259 -6.09 23.99 -31.24
CA SER A 259 -6.57 23.90 -29.86
C SER A 259 -8.03 24.36 -29.74
N ALA A 260 -8.39 25.50 -30.32
CA ALA A 260 -9.77 25.98 -30.28
C ALA A 260 -10.74 25.07 -31.06
N ARG A 261 -10.28 24.51 -32.19
CA ARG A 261 -11.04 23.50 -32.97
C ARG A 261 -11.35 22.26 -32.15
N ARG A 262 -10.29 21.68 -31.57
CA ARG A 262 -10.36 20.48 -30.73
C ARG A 262 -11.26 20.71 -29.52
N ASP A 263 -11.02 21.76 -28.76
CA ASP A 263 -11.70 22.00 -27.49
C ASP A 263 -13.21 22.15 -27.68
N LEU A 264 -13.63 22.91 -28.69
CA LEU A 264 -15.05 23.05 -29.01
C LEU A 264 -15.67 21.72 -29.47
N ALA A 265 -14.96 20.94 -30.30
CA ALA A 265 -15.45 19.65 -30.76
C ALA A 265 -15.63 18.64 -29.61
N VAL A 266 -14.68 18.61 -28.67
CA VAL A 266 -14.69 17.68 -27.53
C VAL A 266 -15.75 18.09 -26.48
N ALA A 267 -15.97 19.38 -26.25
CA ALA A 267 -16.85 19.91 -25.19
C ALA A 267 -18.27 19.32 -25.14
N PHE A 268 -18.79 18.84 -26.28
CA PHE A 268 -20.16 18.30 -26.39
C PHE A 268 -20.23 16.78 -26.52
N GLN A 269 -19.11 16.07 -26.28
CA GLN A 269 -19.06 14.62 -26.47
C GLN A 269 -19.31 13.81 -25.20
N TRP A 270 -19.45 14.45 -24.03
CA TRP A 270 -19.74 13.74 -22.79
C TRP A 270 -21.22 13.40 -22.67
N ASN A 271 -21.54 12.12 -22.43
CA ASN A 271 -22.90 11.68 -22.17
C ASN A 271 -23.13 11.61 -20.65
N TYR A 272 -23.91 12.54 -20.11
CA TYR A 272 -24.23 12.61 -18.68
C TYR A 272 -25.13 11.47 -18.18
N THR A 273 -25.90 10.82 -19.06
CA THR A 273 -26.75 9.68 -18.66
C THR A 273 -25.90 8.43 -18.46
N THR A 274 -24.95 8.19 -19.36
CA THR A 274 -24.09 7.00 -19.31
C THR A 274 -22.75 7.29 -18.66
N ASN A 275 -22.42 8.53 -18.32
CA ASN A 275 -21.11 8.99 -17.82
C ASN A 275 -19.92 8.42 -18.61
N VAL A 276 -19.97 8.55 -19.94
CA VAL A 276 -18.88 8.16 -20.85
C VAL A 276 -18.77 9.15 -22.00
N TRP A 277 -17.57 9.25 -22.59
CA TRP A 277 -17.38 9.95 -23.85
C TRP A 277 -18.05 9.21 -25.00
N SER A 278 -18.63 9.97 -25.93
CA SER A 278 -19.28 9.48 -27.14
C SER A 278 -18.28 9.12 -28.26
N PHE A 279 -16.98 9.14 -27.96
CA PHE A 279 -15.90 8.81 -28.88
C PHE A 279 -14.86 7.86 -28.23
N THR A 280 -14.04 7.26 -29.08
CA THR A 280 -12.95 6.37 -28.69
C THR A 280 -11.62 7.13 -28.70
N TYR A 281 -10.94 7.25 -27.57
CA TYR A 281 -9.60 7.86 -27.56
C TYR A 281 -8.54 6.87 -28.09
N PRO A 282 -7.54 7.30 -28.90
CA PRO A 282 -7.31 8.66 -29.39
C PRO A 282 -8.01 8.99 -30.72
N ASP A 283 -8.73 8.04 -31.33
CA ASP A 283 -9.35 8.20 -32.64
C ASP A 283 -10.64 9.06 -32.57
N PHE A 284 -10.51 10.35 -32.90
CA PHE A 284 -11.60 11.31 -32.82
C PHE A 284 -11.55 12.30 -33.99
N ASP A 285 -12.61 12.28 -34.81
CA ASP A 285 -12.73 13.17 -35.96
C ASP A 285 -13.30 14.53 -35.53
N ILE A 286 -12.39 15.49 -35.35
CA ILE A 286 -12.71 16.87 -34.96
C ILE A 286 -13.56 17.52 -36.04
N SER A 287 -13.22 17.31 -37.32
CA SER A 287 -13.88 17.97 -38.44
C SER A 287 -15.31 17.47 -38.64
N ALA A 288 -15.55 16.17 -38.53
CA ALA A 288 -16.90 15.60 -38.58
C ALA A 288 -17.77 16.12 -37.43
N THR A 289 -17.20 16.23 -36.23
CA THR A 289 -17.91 16.72 -35.05
C THR A 289 -18.30 18.19 -35.21
N LEU A 290 -17.37 19.05 -35.64
CA LEU A 290 -17.66 20.47 -35.88
C LEU A 290 -18.71 20.68 -36.97
N LYS A 291 -18.72 19.84 -38.02
CA LYS A 291 -19.78 19.86 -39.04
C LYS A 291 -21.15 19.58 -38.44
N LYS A 292 -21.26 18.59 -37.56
CA LYS A 292 -22.51 18.28 -36.87
C LYS A 292 -22.99 19.45 -36.00
N ILE A 293 -22.09 20.05 -35.22
CA ILE A 293 -22.39 21.25 -34.43
C ILE A 293 -22.88 22.40 -35.33
N ALA A 294 -22.20 22.64 -36.46
CA ALA A 294 -22.59 23.67 -37.42
C ALA A 294 -23.99 23.45 -37.99
N THR A 295 -24.33 22.21 -38.39
CA THR A 295 -25.66 21.86 -38.89
C THR A 295 -26.75 22.10 -37.83
N ASP A 296 -26.50 21.73 -36.57
CA ASP A 296 -27.47 21.97 -35.49
C ASP A 296 -27.70 23.48 -35.28
N LEU A 297 -26.63 24.27 -35.34
CA LEU A 297 -26.66 25.73 -35.19
C LEU A 297 -27.32 26.48 -36.36
N GLU A 298 -27.53 25.87 -37.52
CA GLU A 298 -28.33 26.48 -38.60
C GLU A 298 -29.79 26.71 -38.18
N THR A 299 -30.28 25.91 -37.23
CA THR A 299 -31.67 25.94 -36.75
C THR A 299 -31.83 26.39 -35.30
N LYS A 300 -30.72 26.59 -34.58
CA LYS A 300 -30.68 26.88 -33.14
C LYS A 300 -29.74 28.04 -32.85
N SER A 301 -30.11 28.93 -31.93
CA SER A 301 -29.15 29.88 -31.37
C SER A 301 -28.12 29.15 -30.49
N PRO A 302 -26.93 29.75 -30.24
CA PRO A 302 -25.96 29.17 -29.29
C PRO A 302 -26.57 28.85 -27.93
N GLU A 303 -27.45 29.72 -27.40
CA GLU A 303 -28.13 29.51 -26.12
C GLU A 303 -29.05 28.28 -26.15
N GLN A 304 -29.81 28.10 -27.23
CA GLN A 304 -30.67 26.93 -27.42
C GLN A 304 -29.84 25.65 -27.54
N TYR A 305 -28.74 25.71 -28.29
CA TYR A 305 -27.82 24.59 -28.43
C TYR A 305 -27.27 24.14 -27.06
N LEU A 306 -26.85 25.08 -26.20
CA LEU A 306 -26.33 24.78 -24.87
C LEU A 306 -27.37 24.17 -23.92
N GLN A 307 -28.64 24.52 -24.07
CA GLN A 307 -29.73 23.92 -23.26
C GLN A 307 -29.97 22.46 -23.62
N GLU A 308 -29.84 22.11 -24.90
CA GLU A 308 -30.07 20.74 -25.39
C GLU A 308 -28.80 19.87 -25.34
N HIS A 309 -27.62 20.50 -25.39
CA HIS A 309 -26.32 19.86 -25.39
C HIS A 309 -25.44 20.46 -24.28
N PRO A 310 -25.62 20.01 -23.02
CA PRO A 310 -24.79 20.48 -21.91
C PRO A 310 -23.32 20.24 -22.19
N MET A 311 -22.52 21.32 -22.14
CA MET A 311 -21.08 21.21 -22.34
C MET A 311 -20.37 20.66 -21.10
N VAL A 312 -19.17 20.12 -21.30
CA VAL A 312 -18.18 19.84 -20.26
C VAL A 312 -16.90 20.63 -20.51
N ASP A 313 -16.14 20.84 -19.46
CA ASP A 313 -14.75 21.28 -19.51
C ASP A 313 -13.96 20.33 -20.43
N ALA A 314 -13.40 20.88 -21.52
CA ALA A 314 -12.76 20.07 -22.56
C ALA A 314 -11.31 19.77 -22.18
N PRO A 315 -10.90 18.48 -22.16
CA PRO A 315 -9.50 18.12 -21.97
C PRO A 315 -8.58 18.71 -23.03
N ILE A 316 -7.42 19.20 -22.62
CA ILE A 316 -6.39 19.73 -23.51
C ILE A 316 -5.41 18.61 -23.89
N PHE A 317 -5.03 18.57 -25.17
CA PHE A 317 -4.16 17.53 -25.73
C PHE A 317 -2.99 18.14 -26.54
N ASP A 318 -1.78 17.65 -26.33
CA ASP A 318 -0.58 18.01 -27.10
C ASP A 318 -0.37 17.08 -28.31
N GLY A 319 0.01 17.65 -29.46
CA GLY A 319 0.22 16.88 -30.71
C GLY A 319 -1.06 16.44 -31.41
N THR A 320 -2.16 17.18 -31.25
CA THR A 320 -3.47 16.88 -31.88
C THR A 320 -3.44 17.08 -33.40
N THR A 321 -4.05 16.17 -34.16
CA THR A 321 -4.35 16.31 -35.60
C THR A 321 -5.86 16.43 -35.84
N ASN A 322 -6.30 16.57 -37.09
CA ASN A 322 -7.73 16.72 -37.40
C ASN A 322 -8.57 15.46 -37.10
N ASP A 323 -7.94 14.29 -37.12
CA ASP A 323 -8.57 12.96 -37.02
C ASP A 323 -8.14 12.18 -35.77
N LYS A 324 -7.20 12.71 -34.99
CA LYS A 324 -6.66 12.05 -33.79
C LYS A 324 -6.35 13.06 -32.69
N LEU A 325 -6.79 12.72 -31.49
CA LEU A 325 -6.38 13.42 -30.28
C LEU A 325 -4.93 13.07 -29.96
N GLY A 326 -4.22 14.09 -29.47
CA GLY A 326 -2.86 13.95 -28.99
C GLY A 326 -2.76 13.30 -27.61
N SER A 327 -1.64 13.52 -26.93
CA SER A 327 -1.47 13.10 -25.53
C SER A 327 -2.13 14.11 -24.60
N LEU A 328 -2.79 13.64 -23.53
CA LEU A 328 -3.37 14.52 -22.51
C LEU A 328 -2.32 15.45 -21.90
N MET A 329 -2.65 16.73 -21.77
CA MET A 329 -1.87 17.69 -21.00
C MET A 329 -2.31 17.69 -19.54
N LEU A 330 -1.36 17.64 -18.62
CA LEU A 330 -1.62 17.49 -17.18
C LEU A 330 -1.36 18.79 -16.44
N ASN A 331 -2.07 18.98 -15.33
CA ASN A 331 -1.74 20.01 -14.37
C ASN A 331 -0.47 19.63 -13.61
N SER A 332 0.44 20.60 -13.44
CA SER A 332 1.75 20.33 -12.82
C SER A 332 1.66 20.06 -11.30
N ASN A 333 0.63 20.57 -10.62
CA ASN A 333 0.50 20.50 -9.15
C ASN A 333 -0.93 20.17 -8.68
N ILE A 334 -1.85 19.85 -9.57
CA ILE A 334 -3.25 19.58 -9.21
C ILE A 334 -3.52 18.09 -9.35
N TYR A 335 -4.02 17.50 -8.27
CA TYR A 335 -4.33 16.09 -8.17
C TYR A 335 -5.82 15.87 -8.14
N GLN A 336 -6.26 14.82 -8.81
CA GLN A 336 -7.65 14.43 -8.85
C GLN A 336 -8.02 13.72 -7.54
N ALA A 337 -8.95 14.31 -6.77
CA ALA A 337 -9.39 13.71 -5.52
C ALA A 337 -10.00 12.32 -5.76
N GLY A 338 -9.67 11.36 -4.89
CA GLY A 338 -10.17 9.99 -4.94
C GLY A 338 -9.65 9.10 -6.08
N GLN A 339 -8.85 9.64 -7.01
CA GLN A 339 -8.18 8.85 -8.03
C GLN A 339 -6.75 8.49 -7.62
N LEU A 340 -6.48 7.20 -7.61
CA LEU A 340 -5.19 6.67 -7.22
C LEU A 340 -4.22 6.65 -8.41
N SER A 341 -2.95 6.95 -8.15
CA SER A 341 -1.87 6.70 -9.09
C SER A 341 -1.64 5.21 -9.28
N LEU A 342 -0.93 4.87 -10.35
CA LEU A 342 -0.64 3.48 -10.69
C LEU A 342 0.14 2.75 -9.60
N PHE A 343 1.13 3.40 -8.98
CA PHE A 343 1.87 2.80 -7.87
C PHE A 343 1.00 2.58 -6.63
N GLN A 344 0.11 3.53 -6.31
CA GLN A 344 -0.84 3.38 -5.21
C GLN A 344 -1.74 2.17 -5.43
N LYS A 345 -2.27 2.00 -6.65
CA LYS A 345 -3.09 0.84 -7.03
C LYS A 345 -2.31 -0.46 -6.86
N TYR A 346 -1.11 -0.54 -7.43
CA TYR A 346 -0.24 -1.69 -7.29
C TYR A 346 0.09 -2.03 -5.83
N SER A 347 0.41 -1.02 -5.01
CA SER A 347 0.71 -1.22 -3.58
C SER A 347 -0.52 -1.70 -2.80
N LEU A 348 -1.68 -1.16 -3.13
CA LEU A 348 -2.96 -1.56 -2.53
C LEU A 348 -3.31 -3.00 -2.82
N GLU A 349 -3.07 -3.45 -4.05
CA GLU A 349 -3.26 -4.82 -4.47
C GLU A 349 -2.36 -5.79 -3.71
N ARG A 350 -1.06 -5.50 -3.64
CA ARG A 350 -0.12 -6.33 -2.87
C ARG A 350 -0.48 -6.36 -1.39
N TRP A 351 -0.88 -5.23 -0.82
CA TRP A 351 -1.38 -5.16 0.56
C TRP A 351 -2.68 -5.97 0.73
N PHE A 352 -3.61 -5.85 -0.21
CA PHE A 352 -4.90 -6.55 -0.21
C PHE A 352 -4.72 -8.08 -0.22
N THR A 353 -3.83 -8.59 -1.08
CA THR A 353 -3.49 -10.03 -1.12
C THR A 353 -2.84 -10.51 0.17
N ASN A 354 -1.93 -9.71 0.75
CA ASN A 354 -1.14 -10.11 1.92
C ASN A 354 -1.89 -9.98 3.24
N GLN A 355 -2.67 -8.91 3.43
CA GLN A 355 -3.34 -8.57 4.68
C GLN A 355 -4.81 -8.98 4.71
N LYS A 356 -5.39 -9.33 3.56
CA LYS A 356 -6.78 -9.78 3.40
C LYS A 356 -7.78 -8.88 4.13
N PRO A 357 -7.74 -7.56 3.86
CA PRO A 357 -8.50 -6.59 4.61
C PRO A 357 -10.02 -6.77 4.38
N LEU A 358 -10.80 -6.58 5.44
CA LEU A 358 -12.27 -6.54 5.40
C LEU A 358 -12.78 -5.30 6.13
N ALA A 359 -13.74 -4.60 5.52
CA ALA A 359 -14.55 -3.63 6.23
C ALA A 359 -15.62 -4.39 7.02
N ILE A 360 -15.68 -4.14 8.33
CA ILE A 360 -16.70 -4.76 9.18
C ILE A 360 -17.37 -3.69 10.03
N SER A 361 -18.65 -3.93 10.29
CA SER A 361 -19.43 -3.22 11.29
C SER A 361 -20.03 -4.24 12.26
N GLN A 362 -20.09 -3.89 13.54
CA GLN A 362 -20.53 -4.82 14.58
C GLN A 362 -21.50 -4.17 15.57
N VAL A 363 -22.40 -5.01 16.08
CA VAL A 363 -23.25 -4.73 17.24
C VAL A 363 -22.92 -5.77 18.32
N THR A 364 -22.58 -5.29 19.50
CA THR A 364 -22.26 -6.12 20.66
C THR A 364 -23.34 -6.01 21.74
N TYR A 365 -23.74 -7.15 22.29
CA TYR A 365 -24.61 -7.25 23.46
C TYR A 365 -23.79 -7.79 24.63
N ALA A 366 -23.58 -6.96 25.64
CA ALA A 366 -22.65 -7.27 26.71
C ALA A 366 -23.20 -8.34 27.67
N PHE A 367 -22.30 -9.15 28.22
CA PHE A 367 -22.61 -9.97 29.40
C PHE A 367 -22.91 -9.11 30.63
N LYS A 368 -23.67 -9.67 31.58
CA LYS A 368 -23.84 -9.10 32.91
C LYS A 368 -22.52 -9.07 33.71
N ASP A 369 -21.67 -10.09 33.51
CA ASP A 369 -20.36 -10.25 34.15
C ASP A 369 -19.40 -11.04 33.25
N ALA A 370 -18.61 -10.30 32.47
CA ALA A 370 -17.62 -10.85 31.54
C ALA A 370 -16.57 -11.76 32.20
N ALA A 371 -16.24 -11.54 33.48
CA ALA A 371 -15.20 -12.33 34.17
C ALA A 371 -15.68 -13.73 34.59
N ASN A 372 -17.00 -13.95 34.65
CA ASN A 372 -17.60 -15.19 35.13
C ASN A 372 -18.36 -15.99 34.06
N ALA A 373 -18.67 -15.39 32.90
CA ALA A 373 -19.41 -16.04 31.80
C ALA A 373 -18.75 -17.30 31.24
N PHE A 374 -17.43 -17.47 31.43
CA PHE A 374 -16.66 -18.60 30.88
C PHE A 374 -16.51 -19.79 31.84
N LYS A 375 -17.06 -19.71 33.06
CA LYS A 375 -16.86 -20.74 34.09
C LYS A 375 -17.76 -21.97 33.92
N ASP A 376 -19.03 -21.77 33.55
CA ASP A 376 -20.05 -22.83 33.49
C ASP A 376 -20.66 -23.03 32.07
N GLY A 377 -20.10 -22.34 31.05
CA GLY A 377 -20.64 -22.28 29.69
C GLY A 377 -21.56 -21.09 29.49
N ILE A 378 -21.67 -20.60 28.24
CA ILE A 378 -22.48 -19.42 27.93
C ILE A 378 -23.96 -19.82 27.76
N THR A 379 -24.82 -19.18 28.52
CA THR A 379 -26.28 -19.35 28.53
C THR A 379 -26.98 -18.00 28.54
N SER A 380 -28.30 -17.98 28.34
CA SER A 380 -29.08 -16.74 28.45
C SER A 380 -28.97 -16.09 29.82
N ASP A 381 -28.70 -16.87 30.88
CA ASP A 381 -28.53 -16.33 32.23
C ASP A 381 -27.29 -15.45 32.36
N ASP A 382 -26.33 -15.50 31.42
CA ASP A 382 -25.14 -14.64 31.40
C ASP A 382 -25.43 -13.20 30.93
N PHE A 383 -26.67 -12.94 30.51
CA PHE A 383 -27.15 -11.64 30.05
C PHE A 383 -28.21 -11.10 31.00
N ASP A 384 -28.24 -9.77 31.15
CA ASP A 384 -29.37 -9.12 31.81
C ASP A 384 -30.66 -9.30 31.00
N LYS A 385 -31.81 -9.41 31.68
CA LYS A 385 -33.12 -9.55 31.02
C LYS A 385 -33.40 -8.45 29.99
N GLY A 386 -32.96 -7.23 30.26
CA GLY A 386 -33.08 -6.12 29.31
C GLY A 386 -32.25 -6.33 28.04
N VAL A 387 -31.05 -6.91 28.18
CA VAL A 387 -30.17 -7.24 27.04
C VAL A 387 -30.78 -8.37 26.21
N LEU A 388 -31.34 -9.40 26.83
CA LEU A 388 -32.05 -10.48 26.10
C LEU A 388 -33.27 -9.95 25.32
N ALA A 389 -34.03 -9.03 25.91
CA ALA A 389 -35.14 -8.38 25.22
C ALA A 389 -34.65 -7.52 24.03
N ASN A 390 -33.53 -6.83 24.19
CA ASN A 390 -32.89 -6.06 23.12
C ASN A 390 -32.44 -6.97 21.97
N ILE A 391 -31.75 -8.08 22.27
CA ILE A 391 -31.34 -9.08 21.27
C ILE A 391 -32.56 -9.59 20.49
N THR A 392 -33.62 -10.00 21.20
CA THR A 392 -34.86 -10.51 20.57
C THR A 392 -35.51 -9.46 19.67
N THR A 393 -35.56 -8.20 20.12
CA THR A 393 -36.11 -7.08 19.33
C THR A 393 -35.30 -6.85 18.06
N ASP A 394 -33.98 -6.88 18.17
CA ASP A 394 -33.06 -6.60 17.07
C ASP A 394 -33.01 -7.74 16.05
N LEU A 395 -33.05 -9.01 16.49
CA LEU A 395 -33.26 -10.15 15.59
C LEU A 395 -34.60 -10.02 14.84
N GLY A 396 -35.64 -9.50 15.49
CA GLY A 396 -36.93 -9.21 14.86
C GLY A 396 -36.87 -8.17 13.75
N LYS A 397 -35.97 -7.17 13.83
CA LYS A 397 -35.77 -6.15 12.78
C LYS A 397 -35.07 -6.71 11.55
N LEU A 398 -34.13 -7.64 11.77
CA LEU A 398 -33.41 -8.35 10.71
C LEU A 398 -34.24 -9.50 10.09
N ALA A 399 -35.37 -9.85 10.70
CA ALA A 399 -36.30 -10.88 10.25
C ALA A 399 -37.55 -10.30 9.57
N GLY A 400 -38.30 -11.16 8.87
CA GLY A 400 -39.67 -10.88 8.43
C GLY A 400 -39.83 -10.75 6.91
N SER A 401 -41.02 -10.29 6.49
CA SER A 401 -41.36 -10.09 5.06
C SER A 401 -40.79 -8.79 4.48
N SER A 402 -40.32 -7.89 5.33
CA SER A 402 -39.68 -6.62 4.96
C SER A 402 -38.58 -6.30 5.99
N PRO A 403 -37.52 -7.11 6.05
CA PRO A 403 -36.43 -6.91 7.01
C PRO A 403 -35.77 -5.55 6.79
N GLU A 404 -35.28 -4.93 7.87
CA GLU A 404 -34.43 -3.75 7.76
C GLU A 404 -33.13 -4.15 7.05
N ASP A 405 -32.68 -3.31 6.10
CA ASP A 405 -31.33 -3.45 5.58
C ASP A 405 -30.31 -3.21 6.70
N TRP A 406 -29.09 -3.75 6.53
CA TRP A 406 -28.07 -3.67 7.57
C TRP A 406 -27.73 -2.24 7.99
N GLU A 407 -27.78 -1.26 7.08
CA GLU A 407 -27.47 0.13 7.40
C GLU A 407 -28.52 0.75 8.33
N THR A 408 -29.80 0.50 8.02
CA THR A 408 -30.93 0.92 8.85
C THR A 408 -30.88 0.25 10.22
N PHE A 409 -30.62 -1.06 10.25
CA PHE A 409 -30.48 -1.83 11.48
C PHE A 409 -29.34 -1.30 12.36
N TYR A 410 -28.14 -1.13 11.79
CA TYR A 410 -26.94 -0.70 12.50
C TYR A 410 -27.16 0.66 13.20
N ARG A 411 -27.93 1.57 12.61
CA ARG A 411 -28.23 2.88 13.21
C ARG A 411 -29.28 2.83 14.31
N ASN A 412 -30.17 1.84 14.28
CA ASN A 412 -31.34 1.74 15.14
C ASN A 412 -31.33 0.50 16.05
N ASN A 413 -30.18 -0.13 16.26
CA ASN A 413 -30.04 -1.27 17.14
C ASN A 413 -30.15 -0.87 18.62
N ASN A 414 -30.46 -1.85 19.47
CA ASN A 414 -30.54 -1.74 20.92
C ASN A 414 -29.30 -2.32 21.64
N GLY A 415 -28.27 -2.72 20.89
CA GLY A 415 -26.96 -3.11 21.39
C GLY A 415 -25.95 -1.96 21.38
N THR A 416 -24.66 -2.31 21.42
CA THR A 416 -23.56 -1.34 21.27
C THR A 416 -23.01 -1.43 19.86
N ALA A 417 -23.32 -0.45 19.02
CA ALA A 417 -22.69 -0.29 17.70
C ALA A 417 -21.31 0.37 17.83
N ALA A 418 -20.30 -0.24 17.22
CA ALA A 418 -18.96 0.32 17.13
C ALA A 418 -18.58 0.56 15.67
N SER A 419 -18.45 1.84 15.27
CA SER A 419 -18.00 2.17 13.92
C SER A 419 -16.52 1.84 13.80
N SER A 420 -16.15 1.10 12.74
CA SER A 420 -14.76 0.78 12.53
C SER A 420 -14.02 1.93 11.85
N LYS A 421 -12.91 2.37 12.49
CA LYS A 421 -11.99 3.36 11.93
C LYS A 421 -10.87 2.75 11.10
N SER A 422 -10.73 1.42 11.14
CA SER A 422 -9.72 0.66 10.41
C SER A 422 -10.33 -0.58 9.76
N LEU A 423 -9.56 -1.23 8.90
CA LEU A 423 -9.98 -2.47 8.27
C LEU A 423 -9.53 -3.65 9.13
N LEU A 424 -10.36 -4.70 9.22
CA LEU A 424 -9.98 -5.98 9.79
C LEU A 424 -8.92 -6.60 8.88
N THR A 425 -7.70 -6.80 9.37
CA THR A 425 -6.64 -7.50 8.64
C THR A 425 -6.13 -8.70 9.44
N LEU A 426 -5.38 -9.59 8.78
CA LEU A 426 -4.77 -10.74 9.45
C LEU A 426 -3.95 -10.35 10.69
N ASN A 427 -3.23 -9.21 10.61
CA ASN A 427 -2.24 -8.80 11.61
C ASN A 427 -2.51 -7.44 12.30
N ASN A 428 -3.67 -6.81 12.10
CA ASN A 428 -3.94 -5.53 12.78
C ASN A 428 -4.05 -5.70 14.31
N GLY A 429 -3.69 -4.65 15.05
CA GLY A 429 -3.75 -4.61 16.51
C GLY A 429 -4.74 -3.59 17.06
N ASP A 430 -5.67 -3.12 16.23
CA ASP A 430 -6.66 -2.11 16.65
C ASP A 430 -7.58 -2.69 17.74
N ASP A 431 -8.00 -1.87 18.70
CA ASP A 431 -8.68 -2.36 19.92
C ASP A 431 -9.99 -3.10 19.60
N ILE A 432 -10.71 -2.64 18.58
CA ILE A 432 -11.94 -3.28 18.07
C ILE A 432 -11.67 -4.69 17.51
N PHE A 433 -10.45 -4.96 17.03
CA PHE A 433 -10.05 -6.20 16.37
C PHE A 433 -8.99 -6.99 17.13
N LYS A 434 -8.68 -6.59 18.36
CA LYS A 434 -7.61 -7.19 19.16
C LYS A 434 -7.88 -8.67 19.47
N SER A 435 -9.15 -9.05 19.53
CA SER A 435 -9.53 -10.44 19.75
C SER A 435 -9.27 -11.32 18.53
N ASN A 436 -8.54 -12.42 18.75
CA ASN A 436 -8.34 -13.45 17.74
C ASN A 436 -9.63 -14.27 17.50
N VAL A 437 -10.58 -14.27 18.45
CA VAL A 437 -11.91 -14.89 18.28
C VAL A 437 -12.68 -14.18 17.18
N ILE A 438 -12.71 -12.85 17.19
CA ILE A 438 -13.34 -12.03 16.13
C ILE A 438 -12.73 -12.39 14.77
N LYS A 439 -11.39 -12.35 14.66
CA LYS A 439 -10.69 -12.65 13.40
C LYS A 439 -10.97 -14.07 12.90
N ALA A 440 -10.88 -15.06 13.79
CA ALA A 440 -11.11 -16.46 13.43
C ALA A 440 -12.54 -16.71 12.93
N ASN A 441 -13.54 -16.12 13.60
CA ASN A 441 -14.94 -16.25 13.19
C ASN A 441 -15.21 -15.54 11.85
N ILE A 442 -14.67 -14.33 11.64
CA ILE A 442 -14.93 -13.59 10.40
C ILE A 442 -14.21 -14.25 9.22
N TYR A 443 -12.91 -14.54 9.33
CA TYR A 443 -12.17 -15.22 8.26
C TYR A 443 -12.60 -16.67 8.05
N GLY A 444 -13.12 -17.32 9.08
CA GLY A 444 -13.73 -18.65 8.99
C GLY A 444 -15.05 -18.68 8.22
N ASN A 445 -15.73 -17.54 8.06
CA ASN A 445 -17.04 -17.47 7.41
C ASN A 445 -17.08 -16.54 6.19
N VAL A 446 -15.96 -15.92 5.82
CA VAL A 446 -15.90 -15.06 4.64
C VAL A 446 -16.23 -15.82 3.36
N GLY A 447 -17.11 -15.26 2.52
CA GLY A 447 -17.58 -15.91 1.29
C GLY A 447 -18.42 -17.15 1.52
N ASN A 448 -18.98 -17.35 2.72
CA ASN A 448 -19.91 -18.44 2.97
C ASN A 448 -21.17 -18.27 2.10
N THR A 449 -21.61 -19.36 1.48
CA THR A 449 -22.81 -19.41 0.62
C THR A 449 -23.93 -20.25 1.24
N LYS A 450 -23.66 -20.85 2.40
CA LYS A 450 -24.63 -21.62 3.18
C LYS A 450 -25.01 -20.81 4.41
N TYR A 451 -26.27 -20.44 4.48
CA TYR A 451 -26.80 -19.62 5.54
C TYR A 451 -27.81 -20.40 6.36
N ASP A 452 -27.69 -20.27 7.67
CA ASP A 452 -28.69 -20.74 8.61
C ASP A 452 -29.83 -19.73 8.71
N THR A 453 -30.97 -20.21 9.22
CA THR A 453 -32.13 -19.35 9.46
C THR A 453 -31.87 -18.47 10.67
N LEU A 454 -32.19 -17.18 10.58
CA LEU A 454 -32.06 -16.27 11.71
C LEU A 454 -32.90 -16.78 12.90
N PRO A 455 -32.35 -16.83 14.12
CA PRO A 455 -33.08 -17.27 15.30
C PRO A 455 -34.29 -16.37 15.61
N ALA A 456 -35.35 -16.96 16.14
CA ALA A 456 -36.58 -16.24 16.46
C ALA A 456 -36.45 -15.34 17.71
N ASP A 457 -35.54 -15.67 18.63
CA ASP A 457 -35.33 -14.96 19.89
C ASP A 457 -33.90 -15.14 20.43
N ALA A 458 -33.61 -14.43 21.52
CA ALA A 458 -32.31 -14.46 22.18
C ALA A 458 -31.92 -15.85 22.71
N ASP A 459 -32.86 -16.62 23.25
CA ASP A 459 -32.57 -17.96 23.79
C ASP A 459 -32.16 -18.93 22.68
N ALA A 460 -32.85 -18.89 21.54
CA ALA A 460 -32.49 -19.67 20.36
C ALA A 460 -31.13 -19.26 19.79
N ALA A 461 -30.84 -17.95 19.73
CA ALA A 461 -29.55 -17.45 19.28
C ALA A 461 -28.39 -17.91 20.18
N ILE A 462 -28.54 -17.73 21.50
CA ILE A 462 -27.53 -18.10 22.48
C ILE A 462 -27.35 -19.61 22.52
N LYS A 463 -28.43 -20.40 22.46
CA LYS A 463 -28.32 -21.86 22.44
C LYS A 463 -27.50 -22.37 21.26
N THR A 464 -27.68 -21.80 20.07
CA THR A 464 -26.95 -22.23 18.86
C THR A 464 -25.45 -21.93 18.94
N LEU A 465 -25.09 -20.88 19.67
CA LEU A 465 -23.71 -20.43 19.91
C LEU A 465 -23.16 -20.89 21.27
N SER A 466 -23.97 -21.57 22.07
CA SER A 466 -23.61 -22.01 23.42
C SER A 466 -22.53 -23.07 23.34
N ARG A 467 -21.59 -23.05 24.28
CA ARG A 467 -20.49 -24.02 24.37
C ARG A 467 -20.78 -25.00 25.51
N ASN A 468 -21.87 -25.74 25.41
CA ASN A 468 -22.24 -26.76 26.38
C ASN A 468 -21.93 -28.16 25.83
N SER A 469 -21.18 -28.98 26.58
CA SER A 469 -20.71 -30.31 26.15
C SER A 469 -21.82 -31.31 25.80
N SER A 470 -23.06 -31.07 26.24
CA SER A 470 -24.19 -31.96 25.95
C SER A 470 -24.93 -31.69 24.64
N ASP A 471 -24.66 -30.57 23.97
CA ASP A 471 -25.39 -30.17 22.76
C ASP A 471 -24.55 -30.38 21.50
N THR A 472 -24.99 -31.29 20.62
CA THR A 472 -24.27 -31.64 19.39
C THR A 472 -24.46 -30.62 18.26
N ALA A 473 -25.32 -29.61 18.46
CA ALA A 473 -25.63 -28.57 17.47
C ALA A 473 -24.90 -27.24 17.71
N THR A 474 -23.90 -27.22 18.60
CA THR A 474 -23.16 -26.02 19.00
C THR A 474 -22.04 -25.66 18.02
N HIS A 475 -21.85 -24.36 17.75
CA HIS A 475 -20.84 -23.88 16.82
C HIS A 475 -20.05 -22.68 17.40
N MET A 476 -18.80 -22.50 16.96
CA MET A 476 -17.98 -21.32 17.32
C MET A 476 -18.57 -20.01 16.77
N SER A 477 -19.28 -20.10 15.65
CA SER A 477 -19.99 -19.02 14.96
C SER A 477 -21.15 -19.58 14.15
N GLN A 478 -22.09 -18.71 13.80
CA GLN A 478 -23.17 -18.98 12.86
C GLN A 478 -23.26 -17.87 11.83
N VAL A 479 -23.69 -18.21 10.61
CA VAL A 479 -23.95 -17.23 9.54
C VAL A 479 -25.44 -17.22 9.25
N TRP A 480 -26.10 -16.10 9.52
CA TRP A 480 -27.54 -15.96 9.34
C TRP A 480 -27.86 -15.06 8.16
N LYS A 481 -28.79 -15.50 7.31
CA LYS A 481 -29.29 -14.70 6.20
C LYS A 481 -30.23 -13.60 6.73
N ILE A 482 -30.00 -12.36 6.32
CA ILE A 482 -30.80 -11.19 6.72
C ILE A 482 -31.55 -10.53 5.55
N GLY A 483 -31.22 -10.87 4.30
CA GLY A 483 -31.90 -10.27 3.15
C GLY A 483 -31.22 -10.54 1.82
N GLN A 484 -31.37 -9.58 0.90
CA GLN A 484 -30.68 -9.55 -0.38
C GLN A 484 -30.14 -8.14 -0.68
N VAL A 485 -28.97 -8.08 -1.31
CA VAL A 485 -28.27 -6.84 -1.68
C VAL A 485 -27.83 -6.92 -3.14
N SER A 486 -27.84 -5.79 -3.85
CA SER A 486 -27.40 -5.72 -5.25
C SER A 486 -25.89 -5.49 -5.37
N ASP A 487 -25.24 -6.22 -6.27
CA ASP A 487 -23.85 -5.97 -6.69
C ASP A 487 -23.76 -5.18 -8.01
N GLY A 488 -24.89 -4.71 -8.54
CA GLY A 488 -25.02 -4.04 -9.83
C GLY A 488 -25.23 -5.00 -11.02
N SER A 489 -24.97 -6.30 -10.86
CA SER A 489 -25.26 -7.34 -11.85
C SER A 489 -26.48 -8.20 -11.48
N GLY A 490 -26.81 -8.28 -10.20
CA GLY A 490 -27.99 -8.96 -9.68
C GLY A 490 -28.13 -8.86 -8.17
N LEU A 491 -29.16 -9.51 -7.63
CA LEU A 491 -29.38 -9.65 -6.19
C LEU A 491 -28.59 -10.85 -5.65
N LYS A 492 -27.84 -10.61 -4.57
CA LYS A 492 -27.09 -11.61 -3.80
C LYS A 492 -27.68 -11.71 -2.40
N ASP A 493 -27.59 -12.87 -1.78
CA ASP A 493 -28.01 -13.03 -0.40
C ASP A 493 -27.11 -12.22 0.54
N ASP A 494 -27.74 -11.53 1.50
CA ASP A 494 -27.06 -10.74 2.53
C ASP A 494 -27.08 -11.48 3.88
N SER A 495 -26.04 -11.33 4.69
CA SER A 495 -25.85 -12.14 5.89
C SER A 495 -25.03 -11.47 6.99
N VAL A 496 -25.23 -11.96 8.22
CA VAL A 496 -24.47 -11.58 9.41
C VAL A 496 -23.78 -12.79 10.03
N ILE A 497 -22.63 -12.57 10.62
CA ILE A 497 -21.86 -13.57 11.36
C ILE A 497 -22.05 -13.32 12.85
N ALA A 498 -22.60 -14.28 13.56
CA ALA A 498 -22.82 -14.21 15.00
C ALA A 498 -21.88 -15.15 15.76
N PHE A 499 -21.27 -14.65 16.84
CA PHE A 499 -20.39 -15.43 17.71
C PHE A 499 -20.32 -14.82 19.10
N ILE A 500 -19.81 -15.59 20.07
CA ILE A 500 -19.56 -15.12 21.43
C ILE A 500 -18.06 -14.87 21.63
N ASP A 501 -17.72 -13.72 22.21
CA ASP A 501 -16.39 -13.35 22.66
C ASP A 501 -16.42 -12.94 24.16
N THR A 502 -15.28 -12.53 24.70
CA THR A 502 -15.07 -12.25 26.13
C THR A 502 -16.01 -11.18 26.72
N ASP A 503 -16.51 -10.27 25.90
CA ASP A 503 -17.38 -9.15 26.29
C ASP A 503 -18.87 -9.40 25.99
N GLY A 504 -19.22 -10.38 25.15
CA GLY A 504 -20.63 -10.75 24.94
C GLY A 504 -20.94 -11.41 23.59
N LEU A 505 -22.18 -11.22 23.13
CA LEU A 505 -22.64 -11.65 21.81
C LEU A 505 -22.33 -10.58 20.78
N HIS A 506 -21.64 -10.98 19.71
CA HIS A 506 -21.32 -10.12 18.58
C HIS A 506 -22.15 -10.54 17.38
N ILE A 507 -22.78 -9.56 16.73
CA ILE A 507 -23.37 -9.68 15.39
C ILE A 507 -22.56 -8.79 14.47
N VAL A 508 -21.89 -9.39 13.50
CA VAL A 508 -20.95 -8.73 12.61
C VAL A 508 -21.41 -8.84 11.17
N HIS A 509 -21.31 -7.75 10.43
CA HIS A 509 -21.55 -7.71 8.99
C HIS A 509 -20.25 -7.37 8.26
N ILE A 510 -20.02 -8.03 7.13
CA ILE A 510 -18.91 -7.69 6.22
C ILE A 510 -19.44 -6.66 5.23
N ASP A 511 -19.04 -5.41 5.42
CA ASP A 511 -19.52 -4.30 4.61
C ASP A 511 -19.00 -4.42 3.17
N GLY A 512 -19.90 -4.48 2.19
CA GLY A 512 -19.54 -4.74 0.80
C GLY A 512 -19.34 -6.23 0.49
N GLY A 513 -19.79 -7.14 1.38
CA GLY A 513 -19.64 -8.59 1.23
C GLY A 513 -20.16 -9.16 -0.10
N GLN A 514 -21.12 -8.49 -0.74
CA GLN A 514 -21.63 -8.87 -2.07
C GLN A 514 -20.58 -8.80 -3.19
N TYR A 515 -19.47 -8.08 -2.98
CA TYR A 515 -18.35 -8.01 -3.93
C TYR A 515 -17.27 -9.06 -3.68
N LEU A 516 -17.44 -9.96 -2.68
CA LEU A 516 -16.54 -11.07 -2.35
C LEU A 516 -16.88 -12.33 -3.16
N ASP A 517 -17.10 -12.20 -4.48
CA ASP A 517 -17.44 -13.32 -5.36
C ASP A 517 -16.17 -13.93 -6.00
N PRO A 518 -15.84 -15.21 -5.74
CA PRO A 518 -14.63 -15.86 -6.24
C PRO A 518 -14.69 -16.28 -7.72
N THR A 519 -15.79 -16.04 -8.43
CA THR A 519 -16.08 -16.66 -9.74
C THR A 519 -15.61 -15.87 -10.98
N THR A 520 -15.25 -14.59 -10.86
CA THR A 520 -14.83 -13.77 -12.00
C THR A 520 -13.40 -13.28 -11.84
N THR A 521 -12.45 -13.99 -12.45
CA THR A 521 -11.11 -13.45 -12.72
C THR A 521 -11.09 -12.80 -14.10
N ASP A 522 -11.30 -11.49 -14.16
CA ASP A 522 -11.00 -10.65 -15.32
C ASP A 522 -9.50 -10.31 -15.36
N ASP A 523 -8.87 -10.46 -16.52
CA ASP A 523 -7.49 -10.03 -16.72
C ASP A 523 -7.33 -8.52 -16.46
N TYR A 524 -6.19 -8.15 -15.87
CA TYR A 524 -5.77 -6.75 -15.80
C TYR A 524 -5.78 -6.15 -17.19
N ASN A 525 -6.50 -5.03 -17.36
CA ASN A 525 -6.35 -4.26 -18.58
C ASN A 525 -4.90 -3.74 -18.61
N ASN A 526 -4.21 -3.93 -19.74
CA ASN A 526 -2.94 -3.28 -19.99
C ASN A 526 -3.05 -1.78 -19.67
N TYR A 527 -2.08 -1.26 -18.91
CA TYR A 527 -2.00 0.16 -18.56
C TYR A 527 -1.73 1.00 -19.82
N THR A 528 -2.79 1.37 -20.53
CA THR A 528 -2.80 2.20 -21.75
C THR A 528 -3.23 3.66 -21.48
N ASN A 529 -2.85 4.59 -22.35
CA ASN A 529 -3.32 5.99 -22.23
C ASN A 529 -4.85 6.11 -22.28
N ASN A 530 -5.53 5.16 -22.92
CA ASN A 530 -6.99 5.16 -23.06
C ASN A 530 -7.69 5.03 -21.70
N TRP A 531 -7.28 4.10 -20.84
CA TRP A 531 -7.94 3.98 -19.53
C TRP A 531 -7.74 5.24 -18.70
N GLN A 532 -6.56 5.85 -18.78
CA GLN A 532 -6.21 7.00 -17.96
C GLN A 532 -7.05 8.20 -18.36
N PHE A 533 -7.26 8.39 -19.67
CA PHE A 533 -8.20 9.36 -20.19
C PHE A 533 -9.61 9.18 -19.62
N TYR A 534 -10.16 7.97 -19.69
CA TYR A 534 -11.52 7.71 -19.20
C TYR A 534 -11.65 7.85 -17.68
N SER A 535 -10.66 7.36 -16.92
CA SER A 535 -10.65 7.43 -15.45
C SER A 535 -10.58 8.88 -14.96
N LEU A 536 -9.72 9.69 -15.59
CA LEU A 536 -9.58 11.10 -15.27
C LEU A 536 -10.82 11.91 -15.66
N SER A 537 -11.33 11.68 -16.86
CA SER A 537 -12.52 12.38 -17.35
C SER A 537 -13.75 12.08 -16.51
N TYR A 538 -13.90 10.83 -16.04
CA TYR A 538 -14.98 10.46 -15.13
C TYR A 538 -14.88 11.23 -13.80
N ALA A 539 -13.68 11.29 -13.21
CA ALA A 539 -13.46 12.00 -11.96
C ALA A 539 -13.72 13.51 -12.10
N HIS A 540 -13.28 14.12 -13.19
CA HIS A 540 -13.51 15.55 -13.46
C HIS A 540 -15.00 15.85 -13.75
N ASN A 541 -15.61 15.14 -14.69
CA ASN A 541 -16.92 15.51 -15.23
C ASN A 541 -18.10 15.05 -14.37
N THR A 542 -17.97 13.97 -13.61
CA THR A 542 -19.07 13.41 -12.80
C THR A 542 -18.85 13.62 -11.32
N PHE A 543 -17.65 13.34 -10.81
CA PHE A 543 -17.38 13.39 -9.38
C PHE A 543 -17.18 14.82 -8.87
N GLU A 544 -16.41 15.68 -9.56
CA GLU A 544 -16.30 17.10 -9.18
C GLU A 544 -17.59 17.88 -9.44
N ALA A 545 -18.35 17.56 -10.50
CA ALA A 545 -19.64 18.19 -10.78
C ALA A 545 -20.72 17.85 -9.74
N ALA A 546 -20.62 16.69 -9.10
CA ALA A 546 -21.46 16.31 -7.94
C ALA A 546 -20.97 16.93 -6.62
N ASP A 547 -19.87 17.70 -6.68
CA ASP A 547 -18.98 18.34 -5.69
C ASP A 547 -19.09 17.89 -4.22
N HIS A 548 -20.26 17.79 -3.61
CA HIS A 548 -20.42 17.52 -2.17
C HIS A 548 -21.41 16.42 -1.80
N ASN A 549 -22.04 15.73 -2.76
CA ASN A 549 -22.89 14.58 -2.47
C ASN A 549 -22.05 13.30 -2.49
N LYS A 550 -21.32 13.11 -1.39
CA LYS A 550 -20.74 11.83 -0.96
C LYS A 550 -21.88 10.88 -0.59
N THR A 551 -22.71 10.52 -1.54
CA THR A 551 -23.76 9.51 -1.33
C THR A 551 -23.13 8.15 -1.54
N ASP A 552 -23.50 7.18 -0.71
CA ASP A 552 -23.13 5.75 -0.80
C ASP A 552 -23.61 5.08 -2.11
N ASP A 553 -23.98 5.87 -3.12
CA ASP A 553 -24.43 5.39 -4.41
C ASP A 553 -23.24 4.75 -5.15
N VAL A 554 -23.12 3.46 -4.92
CA VAL A 554 -22.19 2.53 -5.55
C VAL A 554 -22.15 2.75 -7.07
N SER A 555 -23.25 3.16 -7.70
CA SER A 555 -23.30 3.36 -9.16
C SER A 555 -22.36 4.48 -9.63
N VAL A 556 -22.29 5.61 -8.90
CA VAL A 556 -21.41 6.75 -9.22
C VAL A 556 -19.96 6.41 -8.88
N ASN A 557 -19.69 5.66 -7.83
CA ASN A 557 -18.30 5.34 -7.48
C ASN A 557 -17.72 4.16 -8.31
N SER A 558 -18.57 3.30 -8.88
CA SER A 558 -18.16 2.08 -9.62
C SER A 558 -17.24 2.31 -10.83
N LYS A 559 -17.13 3.55 -11.33
CA LYS A 559 -16.28 3.91 -12.47
C LYS A 559 -14.97 4.60 -12.10
N MET A 560 -14.76 4.86 -10.81
CA MET A 560 -13.45 5.30 -10.30
C MET A 560 -12.58 4.09 -9.97
N ASN A 561 -11.27 4.22 -10.17
CA ASN A 561 -10.27 3.20 -9.82
C ASN A 561 -10.60 1.78 -10.37
N THR A 562 -11.15 1.69 -11.59
CA THR A 562 -11.63 0.43 -12.19
C THR A 562 -10.51 -0.57 -12.58
N GLN A 563 -9.26 -0.22 -12.35
CA GLN A 563 -8.10 -1.04 -12.74
C GLN A 563 -7.85 -2.20 -11.75
N PHE A 564 -8.52 -2.20 -10.59
CA PHE A 564 -8.52 -3.30 -9.62
C PHE A 564 -9.35 -4.53 -10.09
N LYS A 565 -9.22 -4.95 -11.35
CA LYS A 565 -9.94 -6.13 -11.87
C LYS A 565 -9.54 -7.36 -11.04
N ASN A 566 -10.53 -8.12 -10.57
CA ASN A 566 -10.47 -9.23 -9.57
C ASN A 566 -10.56 -8.81 -8.10
N ALA A 567 -10.68 -7.51 -7.87
CA ALA A 567 -10.85 -6.96 -6.55
C ALA A 567 -11.95 -5.90 -6.57
N LYS A 568 -13.15 -6.24 -7.07
CA LYS A 568 -14.36 -5.40 -6.94
C LYS A 568 -14.57 -4.96 -5.49
N TYR A 569 -14.23 -5.85 -4.55
CA TYR A 569 -14.21 -5.51 -3.15
C TYR A 569 -13.11 -4.51 -2.78
N LEU A 570 -11.87 -4.62 -3.30
CA LEU A 570 -10.84 -3.58 -3.12
C LEU A 570 -11.28 -2.25 -3.73
N GLN A 571 -11.93 -2.27 -4.90
CA GLN A 571 -12.51 -1.09 -5.52
C GLN A 571 -13.58 -0.47 -4.60
N TYR A 572 -14.46 -1.28 -4.03
CA TYR A 572 -15.41 -0.86 -3.00
C TYR A 572 -14.69 -0.21 -1.81
N LEU A 573 -13.67 -0.87 -1.23
CA LEU A 573 -12.90 -0.33 -0.11
C LEU A 573 -12.25 1.02 -0.46
N VAL A 574 -11.59 1.13 -1.61
CA VAL A 574 -10.95 2.38 -2.06
C VAL A 574 -11.97 3.50 -2.22
N ASN A 575 -13.10 3.20 -2.85
CA ASN A 575 -14.12 4.21 -3.12
C ASN A 575 -14.85 4.64 -1.83
N GLN A 576 -15.10 3.71 -0.91
CA GLN A 576 -15.65 4.03 0.41
C GLN A 576 -14.65 4.82 1.27
N SER A 577 -13.35 4.52 1.17
CA SER A 577 -12.29 5.31 1.79
C SER A 577 -12.28 6.77 1.32
N ASN A 578 -12.71 7.05 0.09
CA ASN A 578 -12.82 8.42 -0.42
C ASN A 578 -14.08 9.16 0.10
N ALA A 579 -15.07 8.40 0.61
CA ALA A 579 -16.33 8.90 1.14
C ALA A 579 -16.32 9.07 2.68
N ASN A 580 -15.25 8.67 3.37
CA ASN A 580 -15.13 8.58 4.84
C ASN A 580 -15.30 9.87 5.67
N THR A 581 -15.68 10.97 5.03
CA THR A 581 -15.98 12.27 5.64
C THR A 581 -17.49 12.51 5.83
N ILE A 582 -18.33 11.53 5.52
CA ILE A 582 -19.78 11.55 5.79
C ILE A 582 -20.02 11.33 7.28
N ALA A 583 -20.69 12.28 7.93
CA ALA A 583 -21.08 12.16 9.33
C ALA A 583 -22.06 10.98 9.53
N GLY A 584 -21.73 10.08 10.45
CA GLY A 584 -22.57 8.93 10.79
C GLY A 584 -22.31 7.66 9.98
N SER A 585 -21.29 7.58 9.14
CA SER A 585 -20.93 6.33 8.46
C SER A 585 -20.57 5.20 9.45
N ARG A 586 -20.94 3.95 9.12
CA ARG A 586 -20.57 2.74 9.88
C ARG A 586 -19.08 2.41 9.79
N THR A 587 -18.41 2.87 8.72
CA THR A 587 -16.95 2.75 8.57
C THR A 587 -16.35 4.09 8.12
N THR A 588 -15.22 4.46 8.73
CA THR A 588 -14.52 5.73 8.42
C THR A 588 -13.04 5.52 8.11
N PHE A 589 -12.66 4.32 7.66
CA PHE A 589 -11.27 3.99 7.37
C PHE A 589 -10.73 4.81 6.19
N ASN A 590 -9.41 4.98 6.17
CA ASN A 590 -8.69 5.41 4.97
C ASN A 590 -7.76 4.29 4.50
N VAL A 591 -8.09 3.70 3.35
CA VAL A 591 -7.39 2.53 2.80
C VAL A 591 -5.92 2.82 2.52
N LEU A 592 -5.58 4.01 2.00
CA LEU A 592 -4.18 4.37 1.78
C LEU A 592 -3.43 4.59 3.09
N ASP A 593 -4.07 5.12 4.12
CA ASP A 593 -3.42 5.27 5.43
C ASP A 593 -3.19 3.92 6.11
N GLU A 594 -4.07 2.93 5.90
CA GLU A 594 -3.83 1.53 6.30
C GLU A 594 -2.60 0.95 5.58
N VAL A 595 -2.48 1.16 4.26
CA VAL A 595 -1.28 0.76 3.51
C VAL A 595 -0.04 1.48 4.03
N LYS A 596 -0.12 2.78 4.31
CA LYS A 596 1.01 3.56 4.83
C LYS A 596 1.43 3.09 6.22
N LYS A 597 0.48 2.77 7.12
CA LYS A 597 0.77 2.18 8.44
C LYS A 597 1.50 0.86 8.28
N TYR A 598 1.01 -0.01 7.39
CA TYR A 598 1.67 -1.26 7.04
C TYR A 598 3.06 -1.03 6.43
N ALA A 599 3.23 0.05 5.68
CA ALA A 599 4.47 0.46 5.04
C ALA A 599 5.45 1.23 5.96
N LYS A 600 5.19 1.37 7.25
CA LYS A 600 6.16 2.03 8.14
C LYS A 600 7.29 1.06 8.50
N LEU A 601 8.51 1.49 8.18
CA LEU A 601 9.74 0.90 8.72
C LEU A 601 9.88 1.32 10.18
N ASP A 602 9.21 0.64 11.10
CA ASP A 602 9.54 0.83 12.51
C ASP A 602 10.87 0.14 12.80
N SER A 603 11.85 0.93 13.23
CA SER A 603 13.22 0.57 13.57
C SER A 603 13.36 -0.36 14.78
N SER A 604 12.29 -1.07 15.15
CA SER A 604 12.30 -2.01 16.26
C SER A 604 13.22 -3.19 15.95
N THR A 605 14.05 -3.53 16.93
CA THR A 605 15.09 -4.56 16.88
C THR A 605 14.56 -5.98 16.65
N ASP A 606 13.24 -6.17 16.61
CA ASP A 606 12.58 -7.47 16.70
C ASP A 606 11.79 -7.83 15.41
N GLY A 607 11.70 -6.95 14.41
CA GLY A 607 10.78 -7.08 13.27
C GLY A 607 11.35 -7.73 12.01
N THR A 608 11.33 -9.06 11.92
CA THR A 608 11.85 -9.82 10.77
C THR A 608 10.87 -10.05 9.62
N THR A 609 9.59 -9.63 9.66
CA THR A 609 8.64 -9.92 8.55
C THR A 609 7.76 -8.75 8.10
N SER A 610 7.42 -7.79 8.97
CA SER A 610 6.54 -6.66 8.62
C SER A 610 7.19 -5.56 7.78
N ASN A 611 8.51 -5.57 7.64
CA ASN A 611 9.31 -4.44 7.15
C ASN A 611 9.71 -4.50 5.67
N LEU A 612 9.27 -5.51 4.90
CA LEU A 612 9.75 -5.75 3.53
C LEU A 612 8.86 -5.15 2.42
N TRP A 613 7.79 -4.43 2.77
CA TRP A 613 6.83 -3.87 1.80
C TRP A 613 7.51 -2.97 0.74
N TRP A 614 8.65 -2.35 1.03
CA TRP A 614 9.41 -1.54 0.08
C TRP A 614 9.89 -2.38 -1.13
N PHE A 615 9.89 -3.73 -1.04
CA PHE A 615 10.14 -4.63 -2.18
C PHE A 615 9.14 -4.39 -3.31
N TRP A 616 7.92 -3.96 -2.99
CA TRP A 616 6.92 -3.56 -3.97
C TRP A 616 7.39 -2.41 -4.86
N ILE A 617 8.28 -1.53 -4.35
CA ILE A 617 8.91 -0.50 -5.18
C ILE A 617 9.80 -1.15 -6.24
N PHE A 618 10.65 -2.10 -5.83
CA PHE A 618 11.50 -2.84 -6.75
C PHE A 618 10.67 -3.65 -7.76
N ASP A 619 9.69 -4.44 -7.30
CA ASP A 619 8.86 -5.27 -8.18
C ASP A 619 8.04 -4.42 -9.16
N PHE A 620 7.46 -3.31 -8.69
CA PHE A 620 6.73 -2.39 -9.55
C PHE A 620 7.60 -1.88 -10.69
N PHE A 621 8.78 -1.33 -10.37
CA PHE A 621 9.64 -0.75 -11.38
C PHE A 621 10.39 -1.79 -12.22
N ASN A 622 10.68 -2.97 -11.67
CA ASN A 622 11.43 -3.99 -12.40
C ASN A 622 10.54 -4.86 -13.29
N ASN A 623 9.30 -5.14 -12.87
CA ASN A 623 8.44 -6.14 -13.51
C ASN A 623 7.16 -5.52 -14.10
N VAL A 624 6.50 -4.59 -13.41
CA VAL A 624 5.24 -3.97 -13.91
C VAL A 624 5.51 -2.83 -14.90
N GLU A 625 6.57 -2.06 -14.68
CA GLU A 625 6.98 -0.94 -15.54
C GLU A 625 7.27 -1.36 -16.98
N LYS A 626 7.76 -2.59 -17.21
CA LYS A 626 8.13 -3.09 -18.56
C LYS A 626 6.99 -2.97 -19.59
N ASN A 627 5.73 -2.96 -19.14
CA ASN A 627 4.53 -2.77 -19.97
C ASN A 627 4.06 -1.31 -20.08
N ILE A 628 4.53 -0.42 -19.20
CA ILE A 628 4.17 1.01 -19.10
C ILE A 628 5.20 1.88 -19.80
N VAL A 629 6.48 1.56 -19.64
CA VAL A 629 7.60 2.21 -20.30
C VAL A 629 8.13 1.22 -21.32
N LYS A 630 7.92 1.52 -22.61
CA LYS A 630 8.53 0.77 -23.72
C LYS A 630 10.04 1.04 -23.74
N ILE A 631 10.75 0.47 -22.78
CA ILE A 631 12.20 0.51 -22.71
C ILE A 631 12.70 -0.70 -23.48
N ALA A 632 13.56 -0.46 -24.47
CA ALA A 632 14.10 -1.49 -25.36
C ALA A 632 15.10 -2.48 -24.70
N THR A 633 14.94 -2.83 -23.41
CA THR A 633 15.82 -3.69 -22.58
C THR A 633 17.22 -3.11 -22.26
N PRO A 634 17.88 -3.48 -21.13
CA PRO A 634 17.95 -4.81 -20.50
C PRO A 634 17.12 -4.98 -19.22
N ASP A 635 16.95 -6.25 -18.86
CA ASP A 635 16.07 -6.87 -17.87
C ASP A 635 16.10 -6.38 -16.40
N ASP A 636 16.76 -5.27 -16.07
CA ASP A 636 17.13 -4.91 -14.70
C ASP A 636 17.06 -3.39 -14.45
N TRP A 637 15.88 -2.86 -14.07
CA TRP A 637 15.64 -1.42 -13.84
C TRP A 637 16.66 -0.78 -12.88
N TYR A 638 17.05 -1.51 -11.85
CA TYR A 638 18.02 -1.07 -10.83
C TYR A 638 19.40 -0.71 -11.42
N LYS A 639 19.78 -1.27 -12.57
CA LYS A 639 21.08 -0.98 -13.23
C LYS A 639 21.22 0.48 -13.69
N ARG A 640 20.12 1.21 -13.78
CA ARG A 640 20.10 2.66 -14.07
C ARG A 640 20.68 3.48 -12.94
N PHE A 641 20.48 3.02 -11.70
CA PHE A 641 20.85 3.74 -10.49
C PHE A 641 22.06 3.12 -9.81
N LEU A 642 22.31 1.83 -10.08
CA LEU A 642 23.43 1.06 -9.55
C LEU A 642 24.22 0.49 -10.71
N THR A 643 25.50 0.85 -10.81
CA THR A 643 26.41 0.05 -11.61
C THR A 643 26.84 -1.16 -10.77
N PHE A 644 27.27 -2.27 -11.39
CA PHE A 644 27.93 -3.41 -10.71
C PHE A 644 29.22 -3.71 -11.47
N LYS A 645 30.40 -3.71 -10.83
CA LYS A 645 31.67 -3.97 -11.52
C LYS A 645 32.55 -4.94 -10.76
N THR A 646 33.40 -5.71 -11.41
CA THR A 646 34.37 -6.60 -10.75
C THR A 646 35.58 -5.84 -10.21
N GLN A 647 36.47 -6.52 -9.47
CA GLN A 647 37.78 -6.00 -9.03
C GLN A 647 38.60 -5.39 -10.17
N SER A 648 38.45 -5.90 -11.41
CA SER A 648 39.14 -5.40 -12.59
C SER A 648 38.41 -4.22 -13.27
N GLY A 649 37.26 -3.80 -12.75
CA GLY A 649 36.46 -2.70 -13.29
C GLY A 649 35.53 -3.08 -14.45
N SER A 650 35.47 -4.36 -14.84
CA SER A 650 34.51 -4.89 -15.82
C SER A 650 33.10 -4.96 -15.22
N GLU A 651 32.03 -5.03 -16.03
CA GLU A 651 30.69 -5.28 -15.48
C GLU A 651 30.62 -6.64 -14.75
N ALA A 652 29.84 -6.69 -13.68
CA ALA A 652 29.65 -7.88 -12.85
C ALA A 652 28.26 -8.50 -13.05
N ASP A 653 28.17 -9.82 -12.84
CA ASP A 653 26.91 -10.57 -12.88
C ASP A 653 25.99 -10.16 -11.72
N THR A 654 24.80 -9.67 -12.03
CA THR A 654 23.84 -9.15 -11.04
C THR A 654 22.75 -10.14 -10.66
N THR A 655 22.81 -11.38 -11.16
CA THR A 655 21.77 -12.41 -10.91
C THR A 655 21.54 -12.65 -9.42
N TRP A 656 22.60 -12.64 -8.60
CA TRP A 656 22.48 -12.81 -7.16
C TRP A 656 21.70 -11.68 -6.48
N PHE A 657 21.84 -10.44 -6.96
CA PHE A 657 21.15 -9.26 -6.39
C PHE A 657 19.65 -9.41 -6.58
N THR A 658 19.25 -9.76 -7.80
CA THR A 658 17.85 -10.06 -8.13
C THR A 658 17.33 -11.27 -7.35
N ASN A 659 18.13 -12.33 -7.18
CA ASN A 659 17.72 -13.51 -6.40
C ASN A 659 17.52 -13.20 -4.91
N VAL A 660 18.42 -12.43 -4.29
CA VAL A 660 18.30 -12.01 -2.88
C VAL A 660 17.08 -11.12 -2.69
N ILE A 661 16.81 -10.21 -3.63
CA ILE A 661 15.64 -9.32 -3.57
C ILE A 661 14.35 -10.12 -3.81
N ASN A 662 14.29 -10.98 -4.83
CA ASN A 662 13.14 -11.84 -5.11
C ASN A 662 12.83 -12.82 -3.97
N SER A 663 13.85 -13.30 -3.25
CA SER A 663 13.63 -14.16 -2.07
C SER A 663 12.87 -13.45 -0.93
N ALA A 664 12.91 -12.11 -0.87
CA ALA A 664 12.08 -11.36 0.07
C ALA A 664 10.61 -11.31 -0.36
N ALA A 665 10.30 -11.39 -1.66
CA ALA A 665 8.93 -11.51 -2.15
C ALA A 665 8.25 -12.76 -1.57
N SER A 666 8.96 -13.90 -1.60
CA SER A 666 8.46 -15.15 -1.02
C SER A 666 8.27 -15.09 0.50
N ASN A 667 9.06 -14.27 1.20
CA ASN A 667 8.92 -14.09 2.65
C ASN A 667 7.74 -13.17 3.02
N LEU A 668 7.40 -12.20 2.15
CA LEU A 668 6.21 -11.37 2.29
C LEU A 668 4.94 -12.18 2.07
N THR A 669 4.91 -13.00 1.03
CA THR A 669 3.80 -13.90 0.72
C THR A 669 3.74 -15.04 1.73
N GLY A 670 2.91 -14.89 2.77
CA GLY A 670 2.62 -15.95 3.74
C GLY A 670 2.99 -15.60 5.18
N SER A 671 3.78 -14.56 5.45
CA SER A 671 4.13 -14.15 6.82
C SER A 671 2.91 -13.73 7.64
N ALA A 672 1.99 -12.97 7.03
CA ALA A 672 0.75 -12.55 7.68
C ALA A 672 -0.19 -13.72 7.97
N ILE A 673 -0.31 -14.65 7.01
CA ILE A 673 -1.09 -15.88 7.19
C ILE A 673 -0.49 -16.72 8.31
N GLY A 674 0.83 -16.96 8.31
CA GLY A 674 1.50 -17.74 9.34
C GLY A 674 1.33 -17.15 10.74
N THR A 675 1.48 -15.82 10.87
CA THR A 675 1.28 -15.11 12.14
C THR A 675 -0.16 -15.26 12.63
N PHE A 676 -1.13 -15.00 11.76
CA PHE A 676 -2.55 -15.17 12.07
C PHE A 676 -2.88 -16.61 12.51
N ILE A 677 -2.41 -17.61 11.77
CA ILE A 677 -2.65 -19.03 12.09
C ILE A 677 -2.03 -19.40 13.45
N SER A 678 -0.82 -18.93 13.75
CA SER A 678 -0.19 -19.13 15.06
C SER A 678 -1.00 -18.49 16.19
N ASN A 679 -1.56 -17.30 15.96
CA ASN A 679 -2.41 -16.61 16.93
C ASN A 679 -3.72 -17.38 17.16
N VAL A 680 -4.36 -17.89 16.10
CA VAL A 680 -5.57 -18.73 16.23
C VAL A 680 -5.27 -20.06 16.93
N GLN A 681 -4.11 -20.67 16.70
CA GLN A 681 -3.69 -21.88 17.43
C GLN A 681 -3.45 -21.61 18.93
N THR A 682 -2.87 -20.46 19.25
CA THR A 682 -2.71 -19.99 20.64
C THR A 682 -4.08 -19.77 21.30
N GLU A 683 -5.02 -19.18 20.55
CA GLU A 683 -6.40 -18.99 20.99
C GLU A 683 -7.10 -20.34 21.23
N ASN A 684 -6.96 -21.30 20.33
CA ASN A 684 -7.49 -22.66 20.52
C ASN A 684 -6.96 -23.32 21.80
N THR A 685 -5.68 -23.13 22.11
CA THR A 685 -5.09 -23.65 23.37
C THR A 685 -5.71 -22.97 24.60
N THR A 686 -5.99 -21.67 24.50
CA THR A 686 -6.67 -20.90 25.56
C THR A 686 -8.10 -21.39 25.76
N ILE A 687 -8.84 -21.61 24.67
CA ILE A 687 -10.22 -22.12 24.70
C ILE A 687 -10.29 -23.53 25.29
N GLN A 688 -9.35 -24.41 24.92
CA GLN A 688 -9.25 -25.76 25.48
C GLN A 688 -8.88 -25.76 26.98
N GLY A 689 -8.30 -24.67 27.48
CA GLY A 689 -7.96 -24.49 28.89
C GLY A 689 -9.13 -24.08 29.78
N TYR A 690 -10.33 -23.84 29.23
CA TYR A 690 -11.54 -23.56 30.01
C TYR A 690 -12.00 -24.79 30.81
N ALA A 691 -12.84 -24.58 31.84
CA ALA A 691 -13.14 -25.58 32.86
C ALA A 691 -13.73 -26.90 32.29
N VAL A 692 -13.50 -28.01 33.00
CA VAL A 692 -13.95 -29.36 32.63
C VAL A 692 -15.48 -29.38 32.46
N GLY A 693 -15.97 -29.62 31.24
CA GLY A 693 -17.40 -29.59 30.90
C GLY A 693 -17.73 -28.77 29.65
N TRP A 694 -16.76 -28.05 29.09
CA TRP A 694 -16.86 -27.40 27.78
C TRP A 694 -16.72 -28.43 26.64
N PRO A 695 -17.42 -28.26 25.51
CA PRO A 695 -17.12 -29.01 24.30
C PRO A 695 -15.72 -28.62 23.81
N ASP A 696 -14.98 -29.55 23.22
CA ASP A 696 -13.66 -29.34 22.59
C ASP A 696 -13.76 -28.48 21.30
N LEU A 697 -14.68 -27.52 21.25
CA LEU A 697 -14.90 -26.63 20.11
C LEU A 697 -13.68 -25.72 19.95
N THR A 698 -12.88 -26.06 18.96
CA THR A 698 -11.78 -25.23 18.46
C THR A 698 -12.15 -24.62 17.12
N PHE A 699 -11.51 -23.50 16.79
CA PHE A 699 -11.51 -23.03 15.41
C PHE A 699 -10.84 -24.06 14.50
N ASP A 700 -11.50 -24.42 13.40
CA ASP A 700 -10.89 -25.23 12.34
C ASP A 700 -9.92 -24.36 11.54
N VAL A 701 -8.66 -24.36 11.99
CA VAL A 701 -7.56 -23.62 11.37
C VAL A 701 -7.36 -24.01 9.90
N SER A 702 -7.59 -25.28 9.55
CA SER A 702 -7.46 -25.75 8.17
C SER A 702 -8.58 -25.23 7.27
N ALA A 703 -9.81 -25.20 7.77
CA ALA A 703 -10.94 -24.58 7.06
C ALA A 703 -10.76 -23.07 6.89
N ILE A 704 -10.32 -22.36 7.94
CA ILE A 704 -10.01 -20.92 7.86
C ILE A 704 -8.92 -20.67 6.81
N LEU A 705 -7.84 -21.45 6.83
CA LEU A 705 -6.76 -21.34 5.85
C LEU A 705 -7.29 -21.55 4.42
N ALA A 706 -8.12 -22.57 4.20
CA ALA A 706 -8.75 -22.81 2.91
C ALA A 706 -9.64 -21.64 2.48
N ASN A 707 -10.42 -21.06 3.39
CA ASN A 707 -11.27 -19.90 3.08
C ASN A 707 -10.47 -18.68 2.68
N ILE A 708 -9.30 -18.45 3.27
CA ILE A 708 -8.49 -17.26 2.95
C ILE A 708 -7.46 -17.48 1.82
N THR A 709 -7.16 -18.74 1.44
CA THR A 709 -6.13 -19.04 0.41
C THR A 709 -6.64 -19.75 -0.84
N THR A 710 -7.74 -20.50 -0.77
CA THR A 710 -8.20 -21.35 -1.87
C THR A 710 -9.62 -21.01 -2.33
N THR A 711 -10.65 -21.59 -1.71
CA THR A 711 -12.04 -21.57 -2.23
C THR A 711 -12.62 -20.16 -2.26
N ASN A 712 -12.58 -19.49 -1.12
CA ASN A 712 -12.98 -18.08 -0.98
C ASN A 712 -11.75 -17.16 -1.10
N GLY A 713 -10.53 -17.71 -1.02
CA GLY A 713 -9.29 -16.93 -1.11
C GLY A 713 -9.09 -16.24 -2.45
N LYS A 714 -9.77 -16.71 -3.51
CA LYS A 714 -9.64 -16.24 -4.89
C LYS A 714 -9.95 -14.76 -5.07
N PHE A 715 -10.86 -14.16 -4.31
CA PHE A 715 -11.13 -12.73 -4.46
C PHE A 715 -10.00 -11.85 -3.91
N TRP A 716 -9.08 -12.40 -3.09
CA TRP A 716 -7.82 -11.74 -2.71
C TRP A 716 -6.63 -12.14 -3.58
N THR A 717 -6.82 -13.10 -4.49
CA THR A 717 -5.78 -13.45 -5.47
C THR A 717 -5.82 -12.44 -6.61
N ILE A 718 -4.64 -11.97 -6.96
CA ILE A 718 -4.44 -10.99 -8.02
C ILE A 718 -3.64 -11.70 -9.09
N ALA A 719 -4.07 -11.58 -10.35
CA ALA A 719 -3.35 -12.17 -11.47
C ALA A 719 -1.91 -11.64 -11.48
N GLU A 720 -0.94 -12.50 -11.77
CA GLU A 720 0.46 -12.08 -11.90
C GLU A 720 0.58 -11.13 -13.11
N TYR A 721 1.37 -10.06 -12.93
CA TYR A 721 1.56 -8.96 -13.88
C TYR A 721 2.37 -9.32 -15.14
#